data_AF-A0A353P5J8-F1
#
_entry.id   AF-A0A353P5J8-F1
#
_cell.length_a   1.000
_cell.length_b   1.000
_cell.length_c   1.000
_cell.angle_alpha   90.00
_cell.angle_beta   90.00
_cell.angle_gamma   90.00
#
_symmetry.space_group_name_H-M   'P 1'
#
loop_
_entity.id
_entity.type
_entity.pdbx_description
1 polymer ?
#
loop_
_entity_poly.entity_id
_entity_poly.type
_entity_poly.pdbx_seq_one_letter_code
_entity_poly.pdbx_strand_id
1 'polypeptide(L)'
;MFKIHYMIFTLFLLISSASAEVFMYEPFNYDYGPLHDANGGEGWGGPWVETDPDGDVNVVSGLTFTDFPVFGGAAQIKMTNNDDSFHDVIASRLVGQGRDVGNLWVSFLYKQPQAPLTSNISRTAEIRAYTPKLRAKAKETGSQGVAVGYDSTTSGDANYNVQDGNTYLIVVRFSDVNDVAGGDANMWVLSEANYDAIKTGPLTQESLDSHCVALCTDAHAVRALGASDIIEMAIGDSSATGFTVIFDEIRYGTVMADVVLPRVKDVLSYYDCNFDPWNSSRWNSWYNAGGYIIRTFDLDTSVTFESRQTVWEPNLSYLTSKQLFTINKDIAIDVNGNGVIIDARKPHTRSWNIYDYYTNRITWASDFGSWDAFTIKQINPGSGSGIHNLTLMGFARAVITDHDQLQEFVIEDCSFITNVWGIIFRGSNMVLRNCELKENINGAIYGEYDSHNINIENCLFADNRTLSDYGIYGDIVLDACYQYTIQNNDFNAPTYPIRAYQPGLSIFRNRGEASNIREHHPHHNLIRANNFRNRPLAIDLSSRQAHYSGNDKTKEGRCYATFNTIEDNNFIDCDIGIHVASSHNKINNNSFTNAQREIVLHCMYYELVGTTINNQSGDKVYIWCVESDYVNDYGDYLFYDYEMAQFIERDEKLIHVISTTGTPIFVSP
;
A
#
# COMPACT_ATOMS: atom_id res chain seq x y z
N MET A 1 38.16 31.15 8.82
CA MET A 1 37.05 31.75 9.59
C MET A 1 35.79 30.98 9.21
N PHE A 2 35.21 30.29 10.19
CA PHE A 2 34.26 29.18 10.03
C PHE A 2 32.97 29.58 9.29
N LYS A 3 32.60 28.80 8.25
CA LYS A 3 31.23 28.73 7.74
C LYS A 3 30.66 27.33 8.04
N ILE A 4 29.97 27.25 9.16
CA ILE A 4 29.10 26.15 9.55
C ILE A 4 28.00 26.04 8.48
N HIS A 5 28.04 25.00 7.66
CA HIS A 5 26.90 24.62 6.82
C HIS A 5 26.08 23.59 7.60
N TYR A 6 24.79 23.88 7.69
CA TYR A 6 23.77 23.07 8.31
C TYR A 6 23.80 21.64 7.74
N MET A 7 24.12 20.70 8.62
CA MET A 7 23.86 19.28 8.45
C MET A 7 22.34 19.11 8.62
N ILE A 8 21.58 19.23 7.53
CA ILE A 8 20.22 18.69 7.48
C ILE A 8 20.41 17.18 7.44
N PHE A 9 20.44 16.58 8.63
CA PHE A 9 20.30 15.16 8.82
C PHE A 9 18.85 14.84 8.46
N THR A 10 18.59 14.51 7.19
CA THR A 10 17.34 13.88 6.79
C THR A 10 17.37 12.48 7.39
N LEU A 11 16.93 12.40 8.64
CA LEU A 11 16.58 11.16 9.30
C LEU A 11 15.42 10.58 8.49
N PHE A 12 15.74 9.69 7.53
CA PHE A 12 14.78 8.72 7.03
C PHE A 12 14.46 7.82 8.22
N LEU A 13 13.53 8.28 9.06
CA LEU A 13 12.74 7.37 9.86
C LEU A 13 12.11 6.42 8.85
N LEU A 14 12.57 5.18 8.84
CA LEU A 14 11.75 4.04 8.47
C LEU A 14 10.55 4.07 9.40
N ILE A 15 9.57 4.92 9.07
CA ILE A 15 8.24 4.82 9.64
C ILE A 15 7.70 3.55 8.99
N SER A 16 8.01 2.41 9.60
CA SER A 16 7.22 1.20 9.39
C SER A 16 5.79 1.64 9.66
N SER A 17 5.01 1.79 8.59
CA SER A 17 3.59 2.01 8.70
C SER A 17 3.09 0.73 9.35
N ALA A 18 2.97 0.74 10.69
CA ALA A 18 2.39 -0.38 11.41
C ALA A 18 0.99 -0.52 10.81
N SER A 19 0.81 -1.57 10.00
CA SER A 19 -0.48 -1.90 9.42
C SER A 19 -1.42 -2.17 10.59
N ALA A 20 -2.51 -1.44 10.62
CA ALA A 20 -3.57 -1.62 11.58
C ALA A 20 -4.10 -3.07 11.46
N GLU A 21 -4.01 -3.87 12.52
CA GLU A 21 -4.53 -5.24 12.57
C GLU A 21 -5.32 -5.45 13.88
N VAL A 22 -6.64 -5.51 13.74
CA VAL A 22 -7.52 -6.03 14.79
C VAL A 22 -7.37 -7.54 14.80
N PHE A 23 -6.81 -8.08 15.88
CA PHE A 23 -6.57 -9.51 16.01
C PHE A 23 -7.65 -10.25 16.81
N MET A 24 -8.49 -9.54 17.58
CA MET A 24 -9.77 -10.09 18.06
C MET A 24 -10.92 -9.10 17.88
N TYR A 25 -12.07 -9.59 17.44
CA TYR A 25 -13.25 -8.76 17.21
C TYR A 25 -14.55 -9.50 17.50
N GLU A 26 -15.42 -8.94 18.33
CA GLU A 26 -16.76 -9.46 18.62
C GLU A 26 -17.84 -8.42 18.24
N PRO A 27 -18.53 -8.62 17.10
CA PRO A 27 -19.70 -7.83 16.70
C PRO A 27 -21.02 -8.37 17.28
N PHE A 28 -21.02 -9.47 18.03
CA PHE A 28 -22.24 -10.14 18.51
C PHE A 28 -23.25 -10.45 17.39
N ASN A 29 -22.77 -10.85 16.22
CA ASN A 29 -23.61 -11.21 15.07
C ASN A 29 -24.24 -12.61 15.24
N TYR A 30 -25.15 -12.70 16.20
CA TYR A 30 -25.87 -13.90 16.62
C TYR A 30 -27.38 -13.63 16.60
N ASP A 31 -28.18 -14.70 16.67
CA ASP A 31 -29.61 -14.58 16.91
C ASP A 31 -29.88 -13.99 18.31
N TYR A 32 -30.95 -13.20 18.45
CA TYR A 32 -31.37 -12.67 19.75
C TYR A 32 -31.77 -13.79 20.72
N GLY A 33 -31.26 -13.72 21.95
CA GLY A 33 -31.45 -14.76 22.96
C GLY A 33 -30.21 -14.96 23.82
N PRO A 34 -30.05 -16.11 24.49
CA PRO A 34 -28.89 -16.37 25.34
C PRO A 34 -27.56 -16.25 24.58
N LEU A 35 -26.55 -15.63 25.20
CA LEU A 35 -25.20 -15.57 24.65
C LEU A 35 -24.43 -16.88 24.87
N HIS A 36 -24.83 -17.70 25.84
CA HIS A 36 -24.22 -19.00 26.11
C HIS A 36 -24.15 -19.85 24.83
N ASP A 37 -23.00 -20.48 24.59
CA ASP A 37 -22.68 -21.26 23.38
C ASP A 37 -22.57 -20.46 22.05
N ALA A 38 -22.84 -19.15 22.05
CA ALA A 38 -22.64 -18.32 20.87
C ALA A 38 -21.14 -18.29 20.49
N ASN A 39 -20.84 -18.56 19.22
CA ASN A 39 -19.49 -18.73 18.73
C ASN A 39 -19.31 -18.10 17.35
N GLY A 40 -18.79 -16.88 17.33
CA GLY A 40 -18.55 -16.08 16.13
C GLY A 40 -17.47 -15.05 16.39
N GLY A 41 -17.48 -13.93 15.66
CA GLY A 41 -16.40 -12.96 15.70
C GLY A 41 -15.08 -13.51 15.13
N GLU A 42 -14.01 -12.75 15.29
CA GLU A 42 -12.68 -13.06 14.74
C GLU A 42 -11.64 -13.17 15.85
N GLY A 43 -10.68 -14.10 15.70
CA GLY A 43 -9.53 -14.24 16.61
C GLY A 43 -9.78 -14.98 17.92
N TRP A 44 -11.03 -15.16 18.32
CA TRP A 44 -11.43 -15.76 19.60
C TRP A 44 -11.22 -17.28 19.68
N GLY A 45 -11.03 -17.78 20.90
CA GLY A 45 -10.99 -19.21 21.22
C GLY A 45 -12.33 -19.73 21.77
N GLY A 46 -13.04 -20.53 20.99
CA GLY A 46 -14.26 -21.22 21.45
C GLY A 46 -15.49 -20.31 21.65
N PRO A 47 -16.60 -20.85 22.18
CA PRO A 47 -17.84 -20.11 22.42
C PRO A 47 -17.79 -19.23 23.68
N TRP A 48 -18.76 -18.33 23.83
CA TRP A 48 -19.07 -17.67 25.10
C TRP A 48 -19.63 -18.67 26.13
N VAL A 49 -19.17 -18.56 27.37
CA VAL A 49 -19.61 -19.36 28.51
C VAL A 49 -20.11 -18.43 29.61
N GLU A 50 -21.35 -18.63 30.01
CA GLU A 50 -21.94 -18.03 31.21
C GLU A 50 -21.50 -18.83 32.45
N THR A 51 -21.01 -18.12 33.46
CA THR A 51 -20.33 -18.76 34.60
C THR A 51 -21.02 -18.57 35.94
N ASP A 52 -22.07 -17.73 36.01
CA ASP A 52 -22.76 -17.43 37.27
C ASP A 52 -24.30 -17.52 37.13
N PRO A 53 -25.02 -18.16 38.07
CA PRO A 53 -26.48 -18.22 38.09
C PRO A 53 -27.21 -16.93 38.52
N ASP A 54 -26.52 -15.86 38.93
CA ASP A 54 -27.15 -14.66 39.51
C ASP A 54 -27.77 -13.68 38.49
N GLY A 55 -27.70 -13.99 37.20
CA GLY A 55 -28.25 -13.16 36.14
C GLY A 55 -28.48 -13.89 34.82
N ASP A 56 -28.76 -13.09 33.79
CA ASP A 56 -28.87 -13.54 32.41
C ASP A 56 -27.88 -12.77 31.53
N VAL A 57 -27.24 -13.48 30.60
CA VAL A 57 -26.46 -12.89 29.50
C VAL A 57 -27.17 -13.16 28.16
N ASN A 58 -27.63 -12.10 27.49
CA ASN A 58 -28.38 -12.22 26.23
C ASN A 58 -27.84 -11.30 25.12
N VAL A 59 -27.95 -11.78 23.89
CA VAL A 59 -27.83 -10.98 22.66
C VAL A 59 -29.11 -10.18 22.46
N VAL A 60 -28.97 -8.86 22.38
CA VAL A 60 -30.06 -7.90 22.11
C VAL A 60 -29.75 -7.07 20.86
N SER A 61 -30.63 -6.13 20.51
CA SER A 61 -30.33 -5.16 19.43
C SER A 61 -29.03 -4.41 19.70
N GLY A 62 -28.21 -4.28 18.66
CA GLY A 62 -26.97 -3.50 18.68
C GLY A 62 -27.16 -2.06 19.15
N LEU A 63 -26.10 -1.49 19.72
CA LEU A 63 -26.05 -0.10 20.12
C LEU A 63 -25.95 0.83 18.90
N THR A 64 -26.15 2.11 19.13
CA THR A 64 -25.89 3.17 18.14
C THR A 64 -24.85 4.11 18.71
N PHE A 65 -23.86 4.48 17.90
CA PHE A 65 -22.81 5.42 18.30
C PHE A 65 -22.30 6.20 17.08
N THR A 66 -22.95 7.33 16.77
CA THR A 66 -22.71 8.13 15.55
C THR A 66 -22.60 7.30 14.27
N ASP A 67 -21.44 7.35 13.60
CA ASP A 67 -21.03 6.52 12.49
C ASP A 67 -19.93 5.52 12.85
N PHE A 68 -19.64 5.37 14.14
CA PHE A 68 -18.88 4.20 14.57
C PHE A 68 -19.69 2.98 14.13
N PRO A 69 -19.06 2.09 13.38
CA PRO A 69 -19.80 1.03 12.75
C PRO A 69 -20.23 0.03 13.84
N VAL A 70 -21.54 -0.21 13.93
CA VAL A 70 -22.11 -1.20 14.82
C VAL A 70 -22.73 -2.28 13.96
N PHE A 71 -22.39 -3.52 14.27
CA PHE A 71 -22.69 -4.69 13.49
C PHE A 71 -23.42 -5.69 14.39
N GLY A 72 -24.33 -6.50 13.83
CA GLY A 72 -24.99 -7.55 14.61
C GLY A 72 -25.86 -7.07 15.78
N GLY A 73 -25.80 -7.81 16.88
CA GLY A 73 -26.48 -7.51 18.15
C GLY A 73 -25.55 -6.87 19.17
N ALA A 74 -25.91 -6.92 20.45
CA ALA A 74 -25.06 -6.51 21.56
C ALA A 74 -25.23 -7.46 22.75
N ALA A 75 -24.21 -7.62 23.60
CA ALA A 75 -24.31 -8.40 24.82
C ALA A 75 -24.94 -7.57 25.95
N GLN A 76 -26.17 -7.89 26.31
CA GLN A 76 -26.81 -7.42 27.53
C GLN A 76 -26.48 -8.37 28.68
N ILE A 77 -25.91 -7.83 29.76
CA ILE A 77 -25.72 -8.55 31.01
C ILE A 77 -26.68 -7.95 32.04
N LYS A 78 -27.53 -8.79 32.61
CA LYS A 78 -28.60 -8.38 33.52
C LYS A 78 -28.58 -9.22 34.79
N MET A 79 -28.48 -8.54 35.92
CA MET A 79 -28.66 -9.14 37.23
C MET A 79 -30.13 -9.48 37.49
N THR A 80 -30.41 -10.73 37.86
CA THR A 80 -31.75 -11.18 38.23
C THR A 80 -31.87 -11.48 39.72
N ASN A 81 -30.77 -11.92 40.34
CA ASN A 81 -30.65 -12.03 41.78
C ASN A 81 -30.50 -10.64 42.41
N ASN A 82 -31.39 -10.32 43.35
CA ASN A 82 -31.52 -8.99 43.94
C ASN A 82 -31.68 -9.08 45.46
N ASP A 83 -31.03 -10.04 46.11
CA ASP A 83 -30.92 -9.99 47.57
C ASP A 83 -29.86 -8.95 48.02
N ASP A 84 -29.79 -8.66 49.32
CA ASP A 84 -28.88 -7.66 49.89
C ASP A 84 -27.40 -8.13 49.98
N SER A 85 -27.05 -9.26 49.36
CA SER A 85 -25.66 -9.76 49.25
C SER A 85 -25.01 -9.39 47.92
N PHE A 86 -23.70 -9.63 47.80
CA PHE A 86 -22.96 -9.34 46.57
C PHE A 86 -23.16 -10.48 45.58
N HIS A 87 -23.63 -10.15 44.40
CA HIS A 87 -23.81 -11.06 43.27
C HIS A 87 -23.04 -10.57 42.06
N ASP A 88 -22.63 -11.48 41.19
CA ASP A 88 -21.99 -11.18 39.92
C ASP A 88 -22.56 -11.99 38.76
N VAL A 89 -22.47 -11.44 37.56
CA VAL A 89 -22.88 -12.12 36.32
C VAL A 89 -21.74 -11.98 35.35
N ILE A 90 -21.22 -13.13 34.90
CA ILE A 90 -20.00 -13.18 34.09
C ILE A 90 -20.24 -14.00 32.83
N ALA A 91 -19.97 -13.37 31.69
CA ALA A 91 -19.80 -14.02 30.40
C ALA A 91 -18.31 -14.09 30.06
N SER A 92 -17.80 -15.27 29.74
CA SER A 92 -16.38 -15.52 29.54
C SER A 92 -16.10 -16.18 28.19
N ARG A 93 -14.93 -15.90 27.60
CA ARG A 93 -14.48 -16.49 26.34
C ARG A 93 -12.96 -16.57 26.29
N LEU A 94 -12.38 -17.58 25.63
CA LEU A 94 -10.93 -17.66 25.50
C LEU A 94 -10.44 -16.65 24.46
N VAL A 95 -9.26 -16.10 24.71
CA VAL A 95 -8.54 -15.20 23.80
C VAL A 95 -8.27 -15.89 22.45
N GLY A 96 -7.86 -17.15 22.43
CA GLY A 96 -7.62 -17.92 21.20
C GLY A 96 -6.29 -17.60 20.51
N GLN A 97 -5.91 -16.33 20.45
CA GLN A 97 -4.62 -15.86 19.91
C GLN A 97 -3.89 -14.97 20.93
N GLY A 98 -2.79 -15.49 21.47
CA GLY A 98 -1.94 -14.71 22.38
C GLY A 98 -1.31 -13.50 21.69
N ARG A 99 -0.80 -12.56 22.48
CA ARG A 99 -0.14 -11.36 22.00
C ARG A 99 1.37 -11.47 22.18
N ASP A 100 2.15 -10.92 21.25
CA ASP A 100 3.60 -10.71 21.41
C ASP A 100 3.90 -9.47 22.27
N VAL A 101 5.18 -9.06 22.36
CA VAL A 101 5.56 -7.85 23.07
C VAL A 101 5.02 -6.59 22.39
N GLY A 102 4.39 -5.70 23.15
CA GLY A 102 4.03 -4.35 22.73
C GLY A 102 2.69 -3.85 23.26
N ASN A 103 2.18 -2.78 22.66
CA ASN A 103 0.89 -2.21 23.05
C ASN A 103 -0.27 -3.18 22.72
N LEU A 104 -1.24 -3.22 23.62
CA LEU A 104 -2.56 -3.78 23.42
C LEU A 104 -3.59 -2.66 23.51
N TRP A 105 -4.28 -2.41 22.41
CA TRP A 105 -5.42 -1.52 22.36
C TRP A 105 -6.69 -2.33 22.46
N VAL A 106 -7.66 -1.84 23.25
CA VAL A 106 -8.99 -2.43 23.41
C VAL A 106 -10.01 -1.34 23.19
N SER A 107 -11.10 -1.63 22.50
CA SER A 107 -12.28 -0.78 22.54
C SER A 107 -13.55 -1.59 22.66
N PHE A 108 -14.60 -0.93 23.13
CA PHE A 108 -15.96 -1.44 23.16
C PHE A 108 -16.93 -0.30 23.36
N LEU A 109 -18.15 -0.47 22.86
CA LEU A 109 -19.26 0.39 23.21
C LEU A 109 -19.88 -0.07 24.53
N TYR A 110 -20.27 0.89 25.36
CA TYR A 110 -20.90 0.67 26.64
C TYR A 110 -22.15 1.52 26.77
N LYS A 111 -23.23 0.92 27.28
CA LYS A 111 -24.44 1.63 27.68
C LYS A 111 -25.03 1.02 28.94
N GLN A 112 -25.59 1.88 29.78
CA GLN A 112 -26.43 1.44 30.90
C GLN A 112 -27.90 1.81 30.69
N PRO A 113 -28.78 0.88 30.29
CA PRO A 113 -30.16 1.20 29.91
C PRO A 113 -31.04 1.73 31.05
N GLN A 114 -30.72 1.37 32.30
CA GLN A 114 -31.49 1.73 33.50
C GLN A 114 -31.02 3.03 34.16
N ALA A 115 -30.17 3.78 33.47
CA ALA A 115 -29.65 5.06 33.92
C ALA A 115 -30.69 6.21 33.87
N PRO A 116 -30.46 7.33 34.60
CA PRO A 116 -29.36 7.53 35.53
C PRO A 116 -29.54 6.73 36.83
N LEU A 117 -28.46 6.12 37.32
CA LEU A 117 -28.48 5.55 38.67
C LEU A 117 -28.42 6.67 39.70
N THR A 118 -29.34 6.65 40.67
CA THR A 118 -29.46 7.68 41.70
C THR A 118 -28.47 7.50 42.86
N SER A 119 -27.64 6.45 42.85
CA SER A 119 -26.82 6.06 44.00
C SER A 119 -25.47 5.46 43.59
N ASN A 120 -24.41 5.82 44.33
CA ASN A 120 -23.03 5.32 44.20
C ASN A 120 -22.81 3.95 44.85
N ILE A 121 -23.88 3.17 45.07
CA ILE A 121 -23.76 1.83 45.67
C ILE A 121 -22.80 0.95 44.85
N SER A 122 -22.20 -0.04 45.53
CA SER A 122 -21.23 -1.05 45.09
C SER A 122 -21.65 -1.87 43.85
N ARG A 123 -21.78 -1.19 42.71
CA ARG A 123 -21.94 -1.79 41.39
C ARG A 123 -20.65 -1.72 40.61
N THR A 124 -20.35 -2.74 39.83
CA THR A 124 -19.24 -2.73 38.88
C THR A 124 -19.68 -3.27 37.54
N ALA A 125 -19.16 -2.71 36.46
CA ALA A 125 -19.26 -3.26 35.11
C ALA A 125 -17.90 -3.14 34.44
N GLU A 126 -17.39 -4.25 33.94
CA GLU A 126 -16.05 -4.31 33.37
C GLU A 126 -15.90 -5.32 32.24
N ILE A 127 -14.97 -5.02 31.33
CA ILE A 127 -14.34 -6.02 30.48
C ILE A 127 -12.95 -6.27 31.03
N ARG A 128 -12.57 -7.54 31.21
CA ARG A 128 -11.25 -7.88 31.72
C ARG A 128 -10.65 -9.12 31.09
N ALA A 129 -9.33 -9.12 30.90
CA ALA A 129 -8.58 -10.35 30.74
C ALA A 129 -8.31 -10.93 32.14
N TYR A 130 -9.03 -11.98 32.53
CA TYR A 130 -9.11 -12.45 33.91
C TYR A 130 -7.75 -12.86 34.49
N THR A 131 -7.03 -13.75 33.80
CA THR A 131 -5.74 -14.29 34.23
C THR A 131 -4.67 -13.19 34.38
N PRO A 132 -4.39 -12.37 33.35
CA PRO A 132 -3.42 -11.27 33.49
C PRO A 132 -3.96 -10.05 34.23
N LYS A 133 -5.26 -10.04 34.56
CA LYS A 133 -5.98 -8.96 35.24
C LYS A 133 -5.91 -7.62 34.52
N LEU A 134 -5.94 -7.61 33.19
CA LEU A 134 -6.09 -6.37 32.42
C LEU A 134 -7.56 -5.94 32.52
N ARG A 135 -7.86 -4.85 33.23
CA ARG A 135 -9.23 -4.45 33.57
C ARG A 135 -9.60 -3.11 32.96
N ALA A 136 -10.78 -3.05 32.34
CA ALA A 136 -11.42 -1.86 31.84
C ALA A 136 -12.83 -1.75 32.45
N LYS A 137 -12.95 -0.94 33.50
CA LYS A 137 -14.20 -0.77 34.24
C LYS A 137 -14.97 0.42 33.70
N ALA A 138 -16.00 0.15 32.92
CA ALA A 138 -17.01 1.15 32.56
C ALA A 138 -17.75 1.66 33.80
N LYS A 139 -17.80 0.87 34.88
CA LYS A 139 -18.34 1.28 36.18
C LYS A 139 -17.48 0.74 37.31
N GLU A 140 -16.90 1.63 38.11
CA GLU A 140 -16.13 1.27 39.30
C GLU A 140 -16.97 1.07 40.56
N THR A 141 -16.58 0.11 41.39
CA THR A 141 -17.24 -0.15 42.69
C THR A 141 -17.17 1.08 43.59
N GLY A 142 -18.32 1.53 44.13
CA GLY A 142 -18.39 2.67 45.04
C GLY A 142 -18.20 4.04 44.39
N SER A 143 -18.05 4.11 43.06
CA SER A 143 -17.90 5.34 42.28
C SER A 143 -18.87 5.35 41.09
N GLN A 144 -19.32 6.51 40.60
CA GLN A 144 -20.03 6.56 39.29
C GLN A 144 -19.06 6.58 38.09
N GLY A 145 -17.77 6.67 38.40
CA GLY A 145 -16.69 6.81 37.45
C GLY A 145 -16.26 5.52 36.78
N VAL A 146 -15.37 5.70 35.81
CA VAL A 146 -14.63 4.64 35.13
C VAL A 146 -13.35 4.32 35.88
N ALA A 147 -12.76 3.15 35.63
CA ALA A 147 -11.44 2.81 36.15
C ALA A 147 -10.69 1.83 35.26
N VAL A 148 -9.36 1.84 35.35
CA VAL A 148 -8.48 0.92 34.63
C VAL A 148 -7.48 0.30 35.62
N GLY A 149 -6.99 -0.90 35.34
CA GLY A 149 -5.90 -1.45 36.13
C GLY A 149 -5.39 -2.81 35.67
N TYR A 150 -4.34 -3.27 36.34
CA TYR A 150 -3.60 -4.52 36.04
C TYR A 150 -3.64 -5.55 37.17
N ASP A 151 -4.44 -5.32 38.21
CA ASP A 151 -4.61 -6.24 39.32
C ASP A 151 -5.97 -6.08 40.03
N SER A 152 -6.04 -6.38 41.33
CA SER A 152 -7.25 -6.18 42.14
C SER A 152 -7.48 -4.71 42.52
N THR A 153 -6.49 -3.85 42.32
CA THR A 153 -6.58 -2.41 42.48
C THR A 153 -6.78 -1.76 41.11
N THR A 154 -7.52 -0.67 41.09
CA THR A 154 -7.84 0.07 39.88
C THR A 154 -7.73 1.56 40.16
N SER A 155 -7.21 2.32 39.19
CA SER A 155 -7.16 3.77 39.23
C SER A 155 -8.37 4.31 38.47
N GLY A 156 -9.23 5.04 39.17
CA GLY A 156 -10.51 5.52 38.62
C GLY A 156 -10.64 7.03 38.54
N ASP A 157 -11.45 7.49 37.59
CA ASP A 157 -11.87 8.88 37.43
C ASP A 157 -13.34 9.00 37.84
N ALA A 158 -13.57 9.49 39.06
CA ALA A 158 -14.89 9.67 39.63
C ALA A 158 -15.61 10.95 39.17
N ASN A 159 -14.97 11.79 38.34
CA ASN A 159 -15.49 13.11 37.98
C ASN A 159 -16.54 13.07 36.88
N TYR A 160 -16.65 11.96 36.15
CA TYR A 160 -17.60 11.79 35.06
C TYR A 160 -18.48 10.55 35.26
N ASN A 161 -19.79 10.71 35.04
CA ASN A 161 -20.74 9.62 35.18
C ASN A 161 -21.11 9.07 33.79
N VAL A 162 -20.62 7.89 33.45
CA VAL A 162 -20.96 7.18 32.18
C VAL A 162 -22.25 6.36 32.28
N GLN A 163 -22.97 6.47 33.40
CA GLN A 163 -24.22 5.78 33.66
C GLN A 163 -25.39 6.77 33.62
N ASP A 164 -25.42 7.60 32.60
CA ASP A 164 -26.45 8.61 32.35
C ASP A 164 -27.46 8.17 31.26
N GLY A 165 -27.23 7.00 30.66
CA GLY A 165 -28.09 6.38 29.65
C GLY A 165 -27.59 6.57 28.23
N ASN A 166 -26.53 7.34 28.03
CA ASN A 166 -25.86 7.48 26.75
C ASN A 166 -25.01 6.25 26.42
N THR A 167 -24.73 6.08 25.13
CA THR A 167 -23.71 5.13 24.65
C THR A 167 -22.36 5.84 24.67
N TYR A 168 -21.31 5.14 25.09
CA TYR A 168 -19.93 5.63 25.08
C TYR A 168 -19.02 4.64 24.37
N LEU A 169 -18.03 5.15 23.64
CA LEU A 169 -16.90 4.36 23.17
C LEU A 169 -15.81 4.42 24.24
N ILE A 170 -15.50 3.27 24.81
CA ILE A 170 -14.37 3.09 25.72
C ILE A 170 -13.18 2.65 24.89
N VAL A 171 -12.05 3.34 25.04
CA VAL A 171 -10.78 2.99 24.42
C VAL A 171 -9.76 2.80 25.52
N VAL A 172 -9.03 1.69 25.49
CA VAL A 172 -8.02 1.34 26.50
C VAL A 172 -6.73 1.01 25.79
N ARG A 173 -5.61 1.52 26.29
CA ARG A 173 -4.28 1.09 25.92
C ARG A 173 -3.64 0.46 27.14
N PHE A 174 -3.31 -0.82 27.04
CA PHE A 174 -2.36 -1.48 27.93
C PHE A 174 -0.99 -1.44 27.25
N SER A 175 -0.06 -0.61 27.73
CA SER A 175 1.27 -0.52 27.11
C SER A 175 2.16 -1.69 27.50
N ASP A 176 3.08 -2.04 26.60
CA ASP A 176 4.19 -2.97 26.88
C ASP A 176 3.72 -4.34 27.45
N VAL A 177 2.60 -4.85 26.94
CA VAL A 177 2.12 -6.22 27.25
C VAL A 177 3.19 -7.21 26.79
N ASN A 178 3.48 -8.19 27.62
CA ASN A 178 4.59 -9.15 27.53
C ASN A 178 6.00 -8.55 27.64
N ASP A 179 6.17 -7.23 27.87
CA ASP A 179 7.48 -6.64 28.14
C ASP A 179 7.86 -6.77 29.62
N VAL A 180 9.14 -6.97 29.89
CA VAL A 180 9.72 -7.05 31.23
C VAL A 180 9.77 -5.69 31.96
N ALA A 181 9.68 -4.57 31.24
CA ALA A 181 9.70 -3.23 31.83
C ALA A 181 8.37 -2.86 32.51
N GLY A 182 7.24 -3.40 32.02
CA GLY A 182 5.90 -2.87 32.34
C GLY A 182 5.70 -1.46 31.78
N GLY A 183 4.50 -0.90 31.96
CA GLY A 183 4.15 0.43 31.47
C GLY A 183 2.96 1.03 32.21
N ASP A 184 2.14 1.76 31.46
CA ASP A 184 0.87 2.34 31.91
C ASP A 184 -0.33 1.68 31.20
N ALA A 185 -1.47 1.67 31.87
CA ALA A 185 -2.78 1.53 31.25
C ALA A 185 -3.41 2.91 31.19
N ASN A 186 -4.01 3.23 30.05
CA ASN A 186 -4.78 4.43 29.86
C ASN A 186 -6.16 4.03 29.36
N MET A 187 -7.21 4.56 29.98
CA MET A 187 -8.59 4.36 29.53
C MET A 187 -9.22 5.72 29.24
N TRP A 188 -9.62 5.92 28.00
CA TRP A 188 -10.35 7.09 27.52
C TRP A 188 -11.81 6.73 27.33
N VAL A 189 -12.69 7.62 27.75
CA VAL A 189 -14.12 7.53 27.45
C VAL A 189 -14.46 8.61 26.45
N LEU A 190 -15.12 8.24 25.36
CA LEU A 190 -15.55 9.14 24.31
C LEU A 190 -17.07 9.17 24.24
N SER A 191 -17.64 10.36 24.28
CA SER A 191 -19.01 10.57 23.81
C SER A 191 -19.05 10.54 22.28
N GLU A 192 -20.25 10.48 21.71
CA GLU A 192 -20.49 10.60 20.28
C GLU A 192 -19.78 11.81 19.64
N ALA A 193 -19.98 13.01 20.20
CA ALA A 193 -19.38 14.24 19.69
C ALA A 193 -17.83 14.26 19.80
N ASN A 194 -17.31 13.59 20.81
CA ASN A 194 -15.86 13.48 21.03
C ASN A 194 -15.21 12.50 20.07
N TYR A 195 -15.85 11.37 19.81
CA TYR A 195 -15.42 10.44 18.78
C TYR A 195 -15.42 11.10 17.39
N ASP A 196 -16.47 11.86 17.07
CA ASP A 196 -16.56 12.61 15.82
C ASP A 196 -15.42 13.63 15.64
N ALA A 197 -14.95 14.23 16.74
CA ALA A 197 -13.83 15.16 16.72
C ALA A 197 -12.50 14.46 16.42
N ILE A 198 -12.24 13.28 17.00
CA ILE A 198 -10.95 12.59 16.82
C ILE A 198 -10.86 11.86 15.47
N LYS A 199 -11.97 11.30 14.95
CA LYS A 199 -11.95 10.47 13.74
C LYS A 199 -11.60 11.26 12.47
N THR A 200 -11.81 12.58 12.49
CA THR A 200 -11.50 13.49 11.38
C THR A 200 -10.09 14.10 11.47
N GLY A 201 -9.42 13.94 12.62
CA GLY A 201 -8.06 14.42 12.87
C GLY A 201 -7.02 13.30 12.88
N PRO A 202 -5.76 13.63 13.21
CA PRO A 202 -4.74 12.61 13.50
C PRO A 202 -5.17 11.74 14.69
N LEU A 203 -5.16 10.42 14.51
CA LEU A 203 -5.39 9.48 15.61
C LEU A 203 -4.12 9.33 16.44
N THR A 204 -4.00 10.17 17.46
CA THR A 204 -2.90 10.18 18.42
C THR A 204 -3.45 10.09 19.85
N GLN A 205 -2.62 9.68 20.80
CA GLN A 205 -2.98 9.74 22.22
C GLN A 205 -3.30 11.18 22.65
N GLU A 206 -2.55 12.17 22.17
CA GLU A 206 -2.83 13.58 22.43
C GLU A 206 -4.24 13.99 21.97
N SER A 207 -4.70 13.44 20.83
CA SER A 207 -6.06 13.64 20.34
C SER A 207 -7.11 13.01 21.26
N LEU A 208 -6.85 11.80 21.78
CA LEU A 208 -7.71 11.16 22.79
C LEU A 208 -7.73 11.93 24.11
N ASP A 209 -6.58 12.33 24.62
CA ASP A 209 -6.45 13.12 25.85
C ASP A 209 -7.25 14.42 25.75
N SER A 210 -7.17 15.09 24.60
CA SER A 210 -7.82 16.38 24.36
C SER A 210 -9.33 16.29 24.14
N HIS A 211 -9.84 15.12 23.74
CA HIS A 211 -11.24 14.94 23.37
C HIS A 211 -11.98 13.91 24.22
N CYS A 212 -11.38 13.30 25.25
CA CYS A 212 -12.12 12.40 26.14
C CYS A 212 -13.03 13.14 27.13
N VAL A 213 -14.09 12.47 27.59
CA VAL A 213 -14.91 12.96 28.71
C VAL A 213 -14.39 12.48 30.07
N ALA A 214 -13.61 11.40 30.07
CA ALA A 214 -12.91 10.87 31.23
C ALA A 214 -11.61 10.17 30.79
N LEU A 215 -10.58 10.26 31.63
CA LEU A 215 -9.28 9.62 31.44
C LEU A 215 -8.83 9.00 32.76
N CYS A 216 -8.59 7.69 32.75
CA CYS A 216 -7.93 6.99 33.85
C CYS A 216 -6.55 6.50 33.42
N THR A 217 -5.57 6.61 34.31
CA THR A 217 -4.23 6.07 34.10
C THR A 217 -3.83 5.24 35.30
N ASP A 218 -3.26 4.06 35.06
CA ASP A 218 -2.72 3.17 36.10
C ASP A 218 -1.37 2.61 35.68
N ALA A 219 -0.36 2.66 36.55
CA ALA A 219 0.96 2.10 36.28
C ALA A 219 0.99 0.61 36.63
N HIS A 220 1.79 -0.20 35.93
CA HIS A 220 1.88 -1.63 36.24
C HIS A 220 3.23 -2.31 36.03
N ALA A 221 3.31 -3.51 36.60
CA ALA A 221 4.37 -4.48 36.36
C ALA A 221 3.96 -5.50 35.28
N VAL A 222 4.95 -6.04 34.56
CA VAL A 222 4.88 -7.11 33.55
C VAL A 222 3.63 -7.99 33.61
N ARG A 223 2.82 -7.96 32.55
CA ARG A 223 1.70 -8.87 32.31
C ARG A 223 1.81 -9.50 30.94
N ALA A 224 1.34 -10.73 30.82
CA ALA A 224 1.34 -11.48 29.56
C ALA A 224 -0.08 -11.84 29.16
N LEU A 225 -0.42 -11.69 27.88
CA LEU A 225 -1.71 -12.13 27.32
C LEU A 225 -1.48 -13.32 26.40
N GLY A 226 -1.78 -14.52 26.88
CA GLY A 226 -1.65 -15.77 26.14
C GLY A 226 -2.96 -16.24 25.50
N ALA A 227 -2.87 -17.16 24.55
CA ALA A 227 -4.01 -17.73 23.84
C ALA A 227 -5.01 -18.46 24.75
N SER A 228 -4.55 -18.98 25.90
CA SER A 228 -5.37 -19.67 26.89
C SER A 228 -5.99 -18.75 27.95
N ASP A 229 -5.70 -17.44 27.89
CA ASP A 229 -6.33 -16.50 28.80
C ASP A 229 -7.81 -16.31 28.45
N ILE A 230 -8.55 -15.80 29.44
CA ILE A 230 -10.00 -15.62 29.35
C ILE A 230 -10.29 -14.13 29.36
N ILE A 231 -11.10 -13.69 28.41
CA ILE A 231 -11.78 -12.39 28.45
C ILE A 231 -13.14 -12.58 29.11
N GLU A 232 -13.47 -11.71 30.05
CA GLU A 232 -14.72 -11.68 30.76
C GLU A 232 -15.42 -10.34 30.57
N MET A 233 -16.72 -10.39 30.29
CA MET A 233 -17.64 -9.29 30.55
C MET A 233 -18.32 -9.59 31.89
N ALA A 234 -18.13 -8.70 32.86
CA ALA A 234 -18.59 -8.93 34.23
C ALA A 234 -19.39 -7.74 34.72
N ILE A 235 -20.49 -8.03 35.42
CA ILE A 235 -21.13 -7.06 36.31
C ILE A 235 -21.21 -7.60 37.73
N GLY A 236 -21.24 -6.71 38.71
CA GLY A 236 -21.53 -7.07 40.10
C GLY A 236 -22.33 -5.99 40.80
N ASP A 237 -23.14 -6.37 41.79
CA ASP A 237 -24.03 -5.49 42.55
C ASP A 237 -24.28 -6.05 43.95
N SER A 238 -24.48 -5.16 44.91
CA SER A 238 -24.88 -5.50 46.29
C SER A 238 -26.04 -4.62 46.76
N SER A 239 -26.82 -4.04 45.84
CA SER A 239 -27.82 -3.01 46.12
C SER A 239 -29.27 -3.49 46.12
N ALA A 240 -29.53 -4.76 45.80
CA ALA A 240 -30.88 -5.33 45.66
C ALA A 240 -31.82 -4.60 44.68
N THR A 241 -31.30 -3.74 43.78
CA THR A 241 -32.14 -2.87 42.91
C THR A 241 -32.06 -3.22 41.42
N GLY A 242 -31.38 -4.31 41.07
CA GLY A 242 -31.14 -4.70 39.68
C GLY A 242 -30.01 -3.89 39.04
N PHE A 243 -29.28 -4.52 38.14
CA PHE A 243 -28.23 -3.87 37.37
C PHE A 243 -28.14 -4.49 35.98
N THR A 244 -28.21 -3.64 34.95
CA THR A 244 -28.17 -4.07 33.54
C THR A 244 -27.20 -3.18 32.79
N VAL A 245 -26.31 -3.79 32.01
CA VAL A 245 -25.40 -3.12 31.09
C VAL A 245 -25.48 -3.76 29.72
N ILE A 246 -25.05 -3.01 28.70
CA ILE A 246 -24.89 -3.50 27.35
C ILE A 246 -23.46 -3.22 26.90
N PHE A 247 -22.77 -4.27 26.45
CA PHE A 247 -21.48 -4.20 25.78
C PHE A 247 -21.68 -4.51 24.30
N ASP A 248 -20.95 -3.80 23.44
CA ASP A 248 -21.03 -3.99 22.00
C ASP A 248 -19.67 -3.70 21.34
N GLU A 249 -19.44 -4.20 20.13
CA GLU A 249 -18.25 -3.92 19.30
C GLU A 249 -16.90 -4.11 20.01
N ILE A 250 -16.67 -5.26 20.66
CA ILE A 250 -15.42 -5.49 21.40
C ILE A 250 -14.27 -5.73 20.42
N ARG A 251 -13.27 -4.85 20.41
CA ARG A 251 -12.10 -4.88 19.51
C ARG A 251 -10.82 -4.95 20.30
N TYR A 252 -9.88 -5.79 19.86
CA TYR A 252 -8.50 -5.82 20.35
C TYR A 252 -7.52 -5.64 19.18
N GLY A 253 -6.58 -4.74 19.35
CA GLY A 253 -5.59 -4.39 18.33
C GLY A 253 -4.22 -4.04 18.92
N THR A 254 -3.30 -3.69 18.04
CA THR A 254 -1.90 -3.36 18.34
C THR A 254 -1.61 -1.86 18.21
N VAL A 255 -2.45 -1.14 17.48
CA VAL A 255 -2.44 0.32 17.35
C VAL A 255 -3.83 0.89 17.57
N MET A 256 -3.90 2.19 17.92
CA MET A 256 -5.17 2.87 18.19
C MET A 256 -6.17 2.76 17.02
N ALA A 257 -5.67 2.87 15.78
CA ALA A 257 -6.50 2.79 14.58
C ALA A 257 -7.28 1.47 14.46
N ASP A 258 -6.78 0.38 15.03
CA ASP A 258 -7.43 -0.94 15.02
C ASP A 258 -8.78 -0.89 15.72
N VAL A 259 -8.81 -0.20 16.86
CA VAL A 259 -9.95 -0.29 17.78
C VAL A 259 -10.89 0.91 17.65
N VAL A 260 -10.48 1.99 16.99
CA VAL A 260 -11.32 3.20 16.85
C VAL A 260 -11.85 3.44 15.44
N LEU A 261 -11.44 2.66 14.44
CA LEU A 261 -11.90 2.85 13.06
C LEU A 261 -12.56 1.60 12.47
N PRO A 262 -13.56 1.76 11.58
CA PRO A 262 -14.09 0.67 10.76
C PRO A 262 -12.99 0.05 9.88
N ARG A 263 -13.09 -1.26 9.65
CA ARG A 263 -12.38 -1.97 8.58
C ARG A 263 -13.27 -2.12 7.35
N VAL A 264 -12.68 -2.33 6.18
CA VAL A 264 -13.44 -2.49 4.93
C VAL A 264 -14.32 -3.73 5.00
N LYS A 265 -13.79 -4.87 5.46
CA LYS A 265 -14.57 -6.11 5.58
C LYS A 265 -15.76 -5.99 6.53
N ASP A 266 -15.63 -5.21 7.61
CA ASP A 266 -16.72 -5.06 8.58
C ASP A 266 -17.91 -4.35 7.91
N VAL A 267 -17.62 -3.23 7.22
CA VAL A 267 -18.63 -2.47 6.48
C VAL A 267 -19.29 -3.32 5.39
N LEU A 268 -18.51 -4.07 4.61
CA LEU A 268 -19.07 -4.93 3.55
C LEU A 268 -19.96 -6.03 4.09
N SER A 269 -19.54 -6.69 5.19
CA SER A 269 -20.30 -7.79 5.80
C SER A 269 -21.65 -7.34 6.35
N TYR A 270 -21.73 -6.12 6.87
CA TYR A 270 -22.95 -5.55 7.42
C TYR A 270 -24.00 -5.20 6.38
N TYR A 271 -23.55 -4.56 5.30
CA TYR A 271 -24.44 -4.12 4.24
C TYR A 271 -24.73 -5.24 3.23
N ASP A 272 -24.07 -6.40 3.35
CA ASP A 272 -24.12 -7.53 2.41
C ASP A 272 -24.02 -7.04 0.96
N CYS A 273 -22.94 -6.30 0.67
CA CYS A 273 -22.80 -5.55 -0.57
C CYS A 273 -21.42 -5.69 -1.20
N ASN A 274 -21.34 -5.37 -2.49
CA ASN A 274 -20.08 -5.13 -3.17
C ASN A 274 -19.41 -3.84 -2.68
N PHE A 275 -18.13 -3.69 -3.01
CA PHE A 275 -17.33 -2.53 -2.65
C PHE A 275 -17.65 -1.33 -3.54
N ASP A 276 -18.29 -0.29 -2.99
CA ASP A 276 -18.71 0.91 -3.70
C ASP A 276 -18.12 2.17 -3.05
N PRO A 277 -16.78 2.37 -3.08
CA PRO A 277 -16.12 3.38 -2.24
C PRO A 277 -16.66 4.81 -2.43
N TRP A 278 -17.34 5.12 -3.53
CA TRP A 278 -18.04 6.40 -3.77
C TRP A 278 -19.30 6.63 -2.94
N ASN A 279 -19.83 5.62 -2.25
CA ASN A 279 -21.02 5.75 -1.42
C ASN A 279 -20.65 6.41 -0.08
N SER A 280 -20.58 7.73 -0.08
CA SER A 280 -20.15 8.51 1.09
C SER A 280 -21.05 8.37 2.31
N SER A 281 -22.26 7.82 2.16
CA SER A 281 -23.11 7.49 3.31
C SER A 281 -22.70 6.18 3.96
N ARG A 282 -22.37 5.16 3.16
CA ARG A 282 -21.85 3.86 3.65
C ARG A 282 -20.45 4.00 4.23
N TRP A 283 -19.59 4.75 3.54
CA TRP A 283 -18.19 4.93 3.87
C TRP A 283 -17.95 6.25 4.60
N ASN A 284 -18.93 6.78 5.34
CA ASN A 284 -18.88 8.13 5.93
C ASN A 284 -17.61 8.42 6.75
N SER A 285 -17.05 7.44 7.45
CA SER A 285 -15.79 7.54 8.20
C SER A 285 -14.54 7.69 7.30
N TRP A 286 -14.63 7.41 6.00
CA TRP A 286 -13.61 7.71 5.00
C TRP A 286 -13.78 9.08 4.36
N TYR A 287 -14.90 9.76 4.63
CA TYR A 287 -15.25 11.03 4.02
C TYR A 287 -15.39 12.14 5.07
N ASN A 288 -14.98 13.37 4.74
CA ASN A 288 -15.41 14.52 5.53
C ASN A 288 -16.83 14.97 5.13
N ALA A 289 -17.37 15.96 5.85
CA ALA A 289 -18.68 16.54 5.56
C ALA A 289 -18.81 17.15 4.15
N GLY A 290 -17.70 17.47 3.48
CA GLY A 290 -17.66 17.95 2.10
C GLY A 290 -17.64 16.85 1.04
N GLY A 291 -17.67 15.57 1.43
CA GLY A 291 -17.56 14.43 0.53
C GLY A 291 -16.15 14.20 0.00
N TYR A 292 -15.12 14.69 0.69
CA TYR A 292 -13.71 14.45 0.31
C TYR A 292 -13.14 13.27 1.10
N ILE A 293 -12.30 12.48 0.44
CA ILE A 293 -11.67 11.32 1.06
C ILE A 293 -10.60 11.81 2.03
N ILE A 294 -10.69 11.38 3.27
CA ILE A 294 -9.77 11.74 4.37
C ILE A 294 -8.91 10.57 4.83
N ARG A 295 -9.26 9.34 4.44
CA ARG A 295 -8.58 8.12 4.85
C ARG A 295 -8.38 7.17 3.68
N THR A 296 -7.31 6.39 3.74
CA THR A 296 -7.06 5.24 2.84
C THR A 296 -8.05 4.12 3.10
N PHE A 297 -8.48 3.44 2.05
CA PHE A 297 -9.16 2.16 2.15
C PHE A 297 -8.12 1.06 2.33
N ASP A 298 -7.91 0.65 3.58
CA ASP A 298 -7.07 -0.50 3.93
C ASP A 298 -7.86 -1.77 3.62
N LEU A 299 -7.64 -2.36 2.45
CA LEU A 299 -8.35 -3.56 2.00
C LEU A 299 -7.83 -4.74 2.82
N ASP A 300 -8.70 -5.31 3.65
CA ASP A 300 -8.44 -6.43 4.56
C ASP A 300 -9.33 -7.66 4.26
N THR A 301 -9.93 -7.67 3.07
CA THR A 301 -10.65 -8.79 2.49
C THR A 301 -10.60 -8.66 0.97
N SER A 302 -10.82 -9.76 0.25
CA SER A 302 -11.05 -9.70 -1.21
C SER A 302 -12.32 -8.90 -1.49
N VAL A 303 -12.28 -8.05 -2.52
CA VAL A 303 -13.38 -7.14 -2.86
C VAL A 303 -13.72 -7.25 -4.34
N THR A 304 -15.03 -7.26 -4.63
CA THR A 304 -15.55 -6.96 -5.96
C THR A 304 -16.17 -5.58 -5.91
N PHE A 305 -15.73 -4.69 -6.80
CA PHE A 305 -16.31 -3.37 -6.93
C PHE A 305 -17.76 -3.47 -7.43
N GLU A 306 -18.64 -2.66 -6.86
CA GLU A 306 -20.00 -2.51 -7.39
C GLU A 306 -19.93 -1.96 -8.81
N SER A 307 -20.77 -2.45 -9.72
CA SER A 307 -20.69 -1.98 -11.11
C SER A 307 -21.04 -0.50 -11.19
N ARG A 308 -20.28 0.26 -11.99
CA ARG A 308 -20.50 1.70 -12.14
C ARG A 308 -20.39 2.11 -13.60
N GLN A 309 -21.42 2.78 -14.11
CA GLN A 309 -21.47 3.24 -15.51
C GLN A 309 -20.77 4.59 -15.72
N THR A 310 -20.56 5.35 -14.64
CA THR A 310 -19.91 6.66 -14.68
C THR A 310 -18.54 6.59 -14.04
N VAL A 311 -17.61 7.43 -14.50
CA VAL A 311 -16.30 7.57 -13.88
C VAL A 311 -16.47 7.97 -12.41
N TRP A 312 -15.67 7.37 -11.53
CA TRP A 312 -15.53 7.83 -10.15
C TRP A 312 -14.34 8.79 -10.07
N GLU A 313 -14.62 10.01 -9.64
CA GLU A 313 -13.64 11.10 -9.57
C GLU A 313 -13.37 11.48 -8.10
N PRO A 314 -12.57 10.70 -7.36
CA PRO A 314 -12.34 10.98 -5.95
C PRO A 314 -11.58 12.29 -5.75
N ASN A 315 -12.01 13.09 -4.78
CA ASN A 315 -11.22 14.24 -4.33
C ASN A 315 -10.28 13.83 -3.19
N LEU A 316 -8.99 13.76 -3.50
CA LEU A 316 -7.94 13.29 -2.60
C LEU A 316 -7.21 14.42 -1.86
N SER A 317 -7.67 15.68 -1.97
CA SER A 317 -6.97 16.83 -1.38
C SER A 317 -6.82 16.80 0.14
N TYR A 318 -7.62 16.00 0.84
CA TYR A 318 -7.56 15.82 2.29
C TYR A 318 -6.93 14.49 2.72
N LEU A 319 -6.53 13.64 1.76
CA LEU A 319 -5.93 12.35 2.04
C LEU A 319 -4.44 12.50 2.37
N THR A 320 -4.11 12.43 3.67
CA THR A 320 -2.76 12.69 4.19
C THR A 320 -1.76 11.57 3.92
N SER A 321 -2.24 10.31 3.86
CA SER A 321 -1.44 9.11 3.57
C SER A 321 -0.89 9.07 2.15
N LYS A 322 -1.45 9.87 1.24
CA LYS A 322 -1.12 9.91 -0.20
C LYS A 322 -1.39 8.61 -0.96
N GLN A 323 -2.22 7.71 -0.45
CA GLN A 323 -2.58 6.46 -1.13
C GLN A 323 -4.06 6.15 -0.95
N LEU A 324 -4.79 5.91 -2.04
CA LEU A 324 -6.24 5.68 -1.98
C LEU A 324 -6.57 4.30 -1.42
N PHE A 325 -5.84 3.28 -1.85
CA PHE A 325 -5.98 1.89 -1.42
C PHE A 325 -4.65 1.34 -0.93
N THR A 326 -4.70 0.55 0.14
CA THR A 326 -3.58 -0.31 0.58
C THR A 326 -4.06 -1.75 0.62
N ILE A 327 -3.28 -2.67 0.07
CA ILE A 327 -3.55 -4.10 0.22
C ILE A 327 -2.92 -4.58 1.52
N ASN A 328 -3.69 -5.26 2.38
CA ASN A 328 -3.18 -5.83 3.62
C ASN A 328 -1.98 -6.76 3.32
N LYS A 329 -0.92 -6.60 4.13
CA LYS A 329 0.38 -7.26 3.93
C LYS A 329 0.38 -8.76 4.28
N ASP A 330 -0.57 -9.22 5.09
CA ASP A 330 -0.53 -10.53 5.75
C ASP A 330 -1.48 -11.55 5.12
N ILE A 331 -2.42 -11.10 4.27
CA ILE A 331 -3.45 -11.95 3.68
C ILE A 331 -3.51 -11.80 2.17
N ALA A 332 -3.84 -12.88 1.48
CA ALA A 332 -4.11 -12.86 0.06
C ALA A 332 -5.42 -12.13 -0.23
N ILE A 333 -5.38 -11.15 -1.14
CA ILE A 333 -6.53 -10.31 -1.48
C ILE A 333 -6.68 -10.25 -2.99
N ASP A 334 -7.87 -10.58 -3.47
CA ASP A 334 -8.28 -10.38 -4.85
C ASP A 334 -9.14 -9.13 -4.98
N VAL A 335 -8.74 -8.21 -5.85
CA VAL A 335 -9.45 -6.95 -6.11
C VAL A 335 -10.01 -6.96 -7.53
N ASN A 336 -11.30 -7.28 -7.64
CA ASN A 336 -12.01 -7.23 -8.91
C ASN A 336 -12.64 -5.85 -9.10
N GLY A 337 -12.11 -5.08 -10.04
CA GLY A 337 -12.59 -3.76 -10.40
C GLY A 337 -13.95 -3.70 -11.08
N ASN A 338 -14.45 -4.81 -11.61
CA ASN A 338 -15.75 -4.89 -12.27
C ASN A 338 -15.97 -3.78 -13.33
N GLY A 339 -14.90 -3.41 -14.05
CA GLY A 339 -14.91 -2.39 -15.10
C GLY A 339 -14.96 -0.94 -14.61
N VAL A 340 -14.78 -0.70 -13.30
CA VAL A 340 -14.80 0.66 -12.74
C VAL A 340 -13.62 1.49 -13.26
N ILE A 341 -13.92 2.75 -13.61
CA ILE A 341 -12.95 3.77 -13.98
C ILE A 341 -12.77 4.73 -12.81
N ILE A 342 -11.53 4.89 -12.34
CA ILE A 342 -11.14 5.80 -11.27
C ILE A 342 -10.25 6.89 -11.87
N ASP A 343 -10.71 8.15 -11.83
CA ASP A 343 -10.02 9.29 -12.42
C ASP A 343 -9.70 10.36 -11.36
N ALA A 344 -8.47 10.33 -10.86
CA ALA A 344 -7.94 11.29 -9.88
C ALA A 344 -7.34 12.54 -10.54
N ARG A 345 -7.40 12.69 -11.88
CA ARG A 345 -6.90 13.89 -12.56
C ARG A 345 -7.59 15.12 -12.00
N LYS A 346 -6.91 16.25 -11.99
CA LYS A 346 -7.53 17.52 -11.60
C LYS A 346 -8.46 18.02 -12.72
N PRO A 347 -9.46 18.86 -12.39
CA PRO A 347 -10.45 19.32 -13.37
C PRO A 347 -9.84 19.92 -14.65
N HIS A 348 -8.74 20.68 -14.56
CA HIS A 348 -8.10 21.27 -15.75
C HIS A 348 -7.41 20.21 -16.62
N THR A 349 -6.69 19.26 -16.02
CA THR A 349 -6.04 18.16 -16.77
C THR A 349 -7.04 17.20 -17.41
N ARG A 350 -8.24 17.00 -16.85
CA ARG A 350 -9.27 16.15 -17.50
C ARG A 350 -9.75 16.69 -18.84
N SER A 351 -9.61 18.00 -19.05
CA SER A 351 -9.97 18.65 -20.32
C SER A 351 -8.88 18.55 -21.39
N TRP A 352 -7.69 18.11 -21.02
CA TRP A 352 -6.56 17.96 -21.92
C TRP A 352 -6.74 16.74 -22.82
N ASN A 353 -6.40 16.92 -24.09
CA ASN A 353 -6.22 15.82 -25.02
C ASN A 353 -4.74 15.37 -25.03
N ILE A 354 -4.42 14.34 -25.81
CA ILE A 354 -3.05 13.83 -25.87
C ILE A 354 -2.03 14.89 -26.33
N TYR A 355 -2.37 15.78 -27.26
CA TYR A 355 -1.46 16.86 -27.69
C TYR A 355 -1.08 17.78 -26.54
N ASP A 356 -2.03 18.13 -25.68
CA ASP A 356 -1.78 18.98 -24.51
C ASP A 356 -0.75 18.34 -23.56
N TYR A 357 -0.77 17.02 -23.39
CA TYR A 357 0.22 16.31 -22.56
C TYR A 357 1.62 16.28 -23.18
N TYR A 358 1.73 16.41 -24.51
CA TYR A 358 3.01 16.54 -25.21
C TYR A 358 3.56 17.97 -25.22
N THR A 359 2.71 18.99 -25.15
CA THR A 359 3.14 20.38 -25.33
C THR A 359 3.15 21.22 -24.05
N ASN A 360 2.34 20.86 -23.06
CA ASN A 360 2.28 21.60 -21.81
C ASN A 360 3.43 21.20 -20.89
N ARG A 361 3.96 22.19 -20.17
CA ARG A 361 4.86 21.91 -19.05
C ARG A 361 4.04 21.37 -17.89
N ILE A 362 4.21 20.09 -17.59
CA ILE A 362 3.49 19.39 -16.52
C ILE A 362 4.27 19.52 -15.22
N THR A 363 3.59 19.87 -14.13
CA THR A 363 4.16 19.79 -12.78
C THR A 363 3.34 18.85 -11.90
N TRP A 364 4.02 17.94 -11.19
CA TRP A 364 3.35 16.90 -10.41
C TRP A 364 2.40 17.50 -9.38
N ALA A 365 2.84 18.51 -8.63
CA ALA A 365 2.03 19.15 -7.59
C ALA A 365 0.81 19.89 -8.15
N SER A 366 0.94 20.60 -9.28
CA SER A 366 -0.18 21.37 -9.84
C SER A 366 -1.17 20.52 -10.62
N ASP A 367 -0.73 19.45 -11.28
CA ASP A 367 -1.53 18.78 -12.32
C ASP A 367 -2.08 17.41 -11.89
N PHE A 368 -1.28 16.59 -11.19
CA PHE A 368 -1.63 15.21 -10.81
C PHE A 368 -1.74 15.00 -9.29
N GLY A 369 -1.15 15.89 -8.49
CA GLY A 369 -0.94 15.67 -7.07
C GLY A 369 0.13 14.61 -6.80
N SER A 370 0.20 14.14 -5.55
CA SER A 370 1.21 13.15 -5.12
C SER A 370 0.57 11.86 -4.62
N TRP A 371 -0.63 11.51 -5.13
CA TRP A 371 -1.40 10.39 -4.64
C TRP A 371 -1.19 9.14 -5.48
N ASP A 372 -1.12 8.00 -4.82
CA ASP A 372 -1.08 6.68 -5.42
C ASP A 372 -2.46 6.05 -5.38
N ALA A 373 -2.81 5.25 -6.39
CA ALA A 373 -4.07 4.50 -6.32
C ALA A 373 -3.90 3.30 -5.40
N PHE A 374 -3.02 2.35 -5.74
CA PHE A 374 -2.76 1.16 -4.94
C PHE A 374 -1.32 1.11 -4.44
N THR A 375 -1.16 0.90 -3.14
CA THR A 375 0.10 0.50 -2.50
C THR A 375 0.03 -0.94 -2.04
N ILE A 376 1.00 -1.76 -2.45
CA ILE A 376 1.06 -3.20 -2.16
C ILE A 376 2.28 -3.48 -1.28
N LYS A 377 2.09 -4.13 -0.13
CA LYS A 377 3.15 -4.37 0.87
C LYS A 377 3.19 -5.82 1.37
N GLN A 378 3.00 -6.80 0.50
CA GLN A 378 2.86 -8.20 0.90
C GLN A 378 4.21 -8.91 1.03
N ILE A 379 4.63 -9.05 2.28
CA ILE A 379 5.95 -9.60 2.66
C ILE A 379 5.90 -11.11 2.93
N ASN A 380 4.71 -11.67 3.20
CA ASN A 380 4.57 -13.07 3.58
C ASN A 380 4.31 -13.93 2.33
N PRO A 381 5.16 -14.92 2.02
CA PRO A 381 4.89 -15.82 0.91
C PRO A 381 3.61 -16.63 1.18
N GLY A 382 2.60 -16.47 0.34
CA GLY A 382 1.28 -17.07 0.46
C GLY A 382 0.59 -17.23 -0.90
N SER A 383 -0.69 -17.61 -0.92
CA SER A 383 -1.50 -17.63 -2.16
C SER A 383 -1.49 -16.25 -2.81
N GLY A 384 -1.30 -16.15 -4.13
CA GLY A 384 -1.15 -14.86 -4.80
C GLY A 384 -2.32 -13.90 -4.58
N SER A 385 -2.02 -12.61 -4.51
CA SER A 385 -3.02 -11.53 -4.53
C SER A 385 -3.13 -10.93 -5.92
N GLY A 386 -4.13 -10.10 -6.17
CA GLY A 386 -4.19 -9.41 -7.45
C GLY A 386 -5.16 -8.26 -7.54
N ILE A 387 -5.01 -7.50 -8.63
CA ILE A 387 -5.93 -6.46 -9.07
C ILE A 387 -6.29 -6.73 -10.52
N HIS A 388 -7.58 -6.72 -10.82
CA HIS A 388 -8.05 -6.94 -12.17
C HIS A 388 -9.28 -6.12 -12.57
N ASN A 389 -9.52 -5.95 -13.87
CA ASN A 389 -10.69 -5.25 -14.43
C ASN A 389 -10.89 -3.80 -13.92
N LEU A 390 -9.81 -3.02 -13.76
CA LEU A 390 -9.86 -1.60 -13.37
C LEU A 390 -9.28 -0.68 -14.46
N THR A 391 -9.77 0.55 -14.52
CA THR A 391 -9.06 1.66 -15.19
C THR A 391 -8.65 2.72 -14.20
N LEU A 392 -7.36 3.06 -14.15
CA LEU A 392 -6.78 4.02 -13.22
C LEU A 392 -6.15 5.20 -13.96
N MET A 393 -6.55 6.42 -13.59
CA MET A 393 -6.13 7.65 -14.24
C MET A 393 -5.77 8.76 -13.25
N GLY A 394 -4.78 9.57 -13.59
CA GLY A 394 -4.47 10.80 -12.85
C GLY A 394 -3.70 10.63 -11.56
N PHE A 395 -3.16 9.45 -11.28
CA PHE A 395 -2.35 9.21 -10.10
C PHE A 395 -0.89 9.60 -10.34
N ALA A 396 -0.17 9.90 -9.27
CA ALA A 396 1.29 9.95 -9.32
C ALA A 396 1.84 8.56 -9.69
N ARG A 397 1.31 7.51 -9.05
CA ARG A 397 1.56 6.11 -9.39
C ARG A 397 0.23 5.37 -9.30
N ALA A 398 -0.23 4.74 -10.39
CA ALA A 398 -1.48 4.00 -10.30
C ALA A 398 -1.31 2.73 -9.44
N VAL A 399 -0.20 2.02 -9.60
CA VAL A 399 0.19 0.92 -8.69
C VAL A 399 1.66 1.10 -8.27
N ILE A 400 1.93 0.92 -6.98
CA ILE A 400 3.28 0.83 -6.42
C ILE A 400 3.36 -0.36 -5.46
N THR A 401 4.46 -1.10 -5.58
CA THR A 401 4.82 -2.20 -4.66
C THR A 401 5.90 -1.72 -3.69
N ASP A 402 6.00 -2.32 -2.50
CA ASP A 402 7.06 -2.03 -1.52
C ASP A 402 8.37 -2.76 -1.86
N HIS A 403 9.50 -2.29 -1.33
CA HIS A 403 10.80 -2.95 -1.53
C HIS A 403 10.84 -4.36 -0.96
N ASP A 404 10.07 -4.59 0.11
CA ASP A 404 9.96 -5.90 0.76
C ASP A 404 8.83 -6.77 0.18
N GLN A 405 8.22 -6.39 -0.96
CA GLN A 405 7.21 -7.21 -1.62
C GLN A 405 7.83 -8.55 -2.06
N LEU A 406 7.32 -9.67 -1.52
CA LEU A 406 7.82 -11.02 -1.83
C LEU A 406 6.72 -11.97 -2.30
N GLN A 407 5.47 -11.70 -1.94
CA GLN A 407 4.34 -12.54 -2.34
C GLN A 407 4.03 -12.38 -3.84
N GLU A 408 3.56 -13.44 -4.49
CA GLU A 408 3.08 -13.31 -5.86
C GLU A 408 1.92 -12.31 -5.92
N PHE A 409 2.02 -11.34 -6.82
CA PHE A 409 0.94 -10.36 -7.04
C PHE A 409 0.68 -10.17 -8.54
N VAL A 410 -0.57 -10.40 -8.93
CA VAL A 410 -1.01 -10.38 -10.33
C VAL A 410 -1.81 -9.11 -10.62
N ILE A 411 -1.40 -8.37 -11.64
CA ILE A 411 -2.12 -7.24 -12.20
C ILE A 411 -2.59 -7.67 -13.59
N GLU A 412 -3.90 -7.79 -13.80
CA GLU A 412 -4.44 -8.28 -15.08
C GLU A 412 -5.65 -7.52 -15.58
N ASP A 413 -5.82 -7.46 -16.90
CA ASP A 413 -7.00 -6.86 -17.55
C ASP A 413 -7.30 -5.42 -17.05
N CYS A 414 -6.23 -4.67 -16.73
CA CYS A 414 -6.31 -3.29 -16.23
C CYS A 414 -5.81 -2.28 -17.26
N SER A 415 -6.31 -1.06 -17.17
CA SER A 415 -5.89 0.09 -17.98
C SER A 415 -5.28 1.19 -17.11
N PHE A 416 -4.05 1.59 -17.41
CA PHE A 416 -3.30 2.64 -16.72
C PHE A 416 -3.11 3.81 -17.67
N ILE A 417 -3.96 4.82 -17.56
CA ILE A 417 -4.08 5.88 -18.56
C ILE A 417 -3.80 7.24 -17.93
N THR A 418 -2.86 7.99 -18.50
CA THR A 418 -2.56 9.36 -18.05
C THR A 418 -2.23 9.43 -16.56
N ASN A 419 -1.35 8.57 -16.07
CA ASN A 419 -0.74 8.69 -14.75
C ASN A 419 0.65 9.30 -14.90
N VAL A 420 1.26 9.79 -13.82
CA VAL A 420 2.68 10.18 -13.89
C VAL A 420 3.54 8.94 -14.18
N TRP A 421 3.30 7.87 -13.43
CA TRP A 421 3.71 6.52 -13.74
C TRP A 421 2.50 5.60 -13.68
N GLY A 422 2.38 4.68 -14.64
CA GLY A 422 1.38 3.61 -14.56
C GLY A 422 1.70 2.71 -13.36
N ILE A 423 2.86 2.06 -13.39
CA ILE A 423 3.27 1.10 -12.36
C ILE A 423 4.71 1.37 -11.93
N ILE A 424 4.98 1.29 -10.63
CA ILE A 424 6.33 1.17 -10.08
C ILE A 424 6.49 -0.19 -9.41
N PHE A 425 7.44 -0.96 -9.93
CA PHE A 425 7.81 -2.24 -9.35
C PHE A 425 8.99 -2.11 -8.39
N ARG A 426 8.81 -2.64 -7.19
CA ARG A 426 9.79 -2.83 -6.12
C ARG A 426 9.59 -4.24 -5.56
N GLY A 427 10.62 -4.80 -4.93
CA GLY A 427 10.57 -6.18 -4.45
C GLY A 427 10.49 -7.18 -5.60
N SER A 428 9.73 -8.26 -5.45
CA SER A 428 9.78 -9.39 -6.37
C SER A 428 8.45 -10.08 -6.63
N ASN A 429 8.45 -11.03 -7.56
CA ASN A 429 7.35 -11.96 -7.85
C ASN A 429 6.06 -11.28 -8.34
N MET A 430 6.19 -10.35 -9.30
CA MET A 430 5.05 -9.66 -9.89
C MET A 430 4.70 -10.24 -11.26
N VAL A 431 3.41 -10.31 -11.56
CA VAL A 431 2.90 -10.63 -12.90
C VAL A 431 2.02 -9.49 -13.39
N LEU A 432 2.33 -8.94 -14.55
CA LEU A 432 1.50 -7.98 -15.27
C LEU A 432 1.07 -8.62 -16.59
N ARG A 433 -0.23 -8.75 -16.82
CA ARG A 433 -0.70 -9.34 -18.08
C ARG A 433 -1.97 -8.73 -18.64
N ASN A 434 -2.12 -8.74 -19.97
CA ASN A 434 -3.32 -8.27 -20.66
C ASN A 434 -3.71 -6.82 -20.31
N CYS A 435 -2.74 -6.01 -19.90
CA CYS A 435 -2.97 -4.62 -19.49
C CYS A 435 -2.72 -3.62 -20.63
N GLU A 436 -3.39 -2.48 -20.54
CA GLU A 436 -3.11 -1.32 -21.38
C GLU A 436 -2.42 -0.24 -20.57
N LEU A 437 -1.28 0.25 -21.03
CA LEU A 437 -0.56 1.36 -20.39
C LEU A 437 -0.36 2.46 -21.42
N LYS A 438 -1.14 3.54 -21.25
CA LYS A 438 -1.26 4.58 -22.27
C LYS A 438 -1.09 5.99 -21.69
N GLU A 439 -0.48 6.87 -22.47
CA GLU A 439 -0.46 8.32 -22.20
C GLU A 439 0.16 8.71 -20.84
N ASN A 440 0.97 7.83 -20.24
CA ASN A 440 1.57 8.11 -18.94
C ASN A 440 2.73 9.12 -19.08
N ILE A 441 2.85 10.05 -18.13
CA ILE A 441 3.65 11.27 -18.30
C ILE A 441 5.15 11.00 -18.34
N ASN A 442 5.67 10.23 -17.38
CA ASN A 442 7.09 9.87 -17.35
C ASN A 442 7.34 8.54 -18.07
N GLY A 443 6.42 7.58 -17.95
CA GLY A 443 6.52 6.26 -18.55
C GLY A 443 5.44 5.33 -18.04
N ALA A 444 5.34 4.14 -18.64
CA ALA A 444 4.34 3.15 -18.25
C ALA A 444 4.76 2.41 -16.98
N ILE A 445 5.99 1.91 -16.97
CA ILE A 445 6.55 1.07 -15.91
C ILE A 445 7.93 1.57 -15.53
N TYR A 446 8.16 1.73 -14.23
CA TYR A 446 9.49 1.91 -13.66
C TYR A 446 9.81 0.74 -12.74
N GLY A 447 10.74 -0.12 -13.15
CA GLY A 447 11.40 -1.09 -12.29
C GLY A 447 12.47 -0.37 -11.48
N GLU A 448 12.34 -0.39 -10.16
CA GLU A 448 13.29 0.23 -9.24
C GLU A 448 14.40 -0.75 -8.84
N TYR A 449 15.46 -0.24 -8.20
CA TYR A 449 16.61 -1.04 -7.83
C TYR A 449 16.22 -2.30 -7.04
N ASP A 450 16.91 -3.39 -7.37
CA ASP A 450 16.72 -4.71 -6.76
C ASP A 450 15.35 -5.36 -6.99
N SER A 451 14.48 -4.74 -7.81
CA SER A 451 13.28 -5.44 -8.24
C SER A 451 13.62 -6.59 -9.20
N HIS A 452 12.95 -7.74 -9.02
CA HIS A 452 13.28 -8.96 -9.77
C HIS A 452 12.18 -10.02 -9.81
N ASN A 453 12.35 -11.04 -10.67
CA ASN A 453 11.34 -12.09 -10.92
C ASN A 453 9.98 -11.51 -11.35
N ILE A 454 9.99 -10.63 -12.36
CA ILE A 454 8.78 -9.95 -12.84
C ILE A 454 8.44 -10.41 -14.24
N ASN A 455 7.20 -10.83 -14.46
CA ASN A 455 6.69 -11.19 -15.79
C ASN A 455 5.75 -10.09 -16.31
N ILE A 456 6.01 -9.61 -17.52
CA ILE A 456 5.19 -8.60 -18.22
C ILE A 456 4.80 -9.19 -19.58
N GLU A 457 3.52 -9.52 -19.75
CA GLU A 457 3.07 -10.23 -20.94
C GLU A 457 1.74 -9.77 -21.55
N ASN A 458 1.64 -9.83 -22.88
CA ASN A 458 0.42 -9.49 -23.61
C ASN A 458 -0.12 -8.08 -23.31
N CYS A 459 0.76 -7.13 -22.97
CA CYS A 459 0.39 -5.75 -22.69
C CYS A 459 0.51 -4.87 -23.94
N LEU A 460 -0.28 -3.80 -23.94
CA LEU A 460 -0.22 -2.73 -24.93
C LEU A 460 0.38 -1.47 -24.32
N PHE A 461 1.47 -0.98 -24.91
CA PHE A 461 2.13 0.28 -24.57
C PHE A 461 1.95 1.29 -25.70
N ALA A 462 1.35 2.44 -25.42
CA ALA A 462 1.18 3.49 -26.41
C ALA A 462 1.27 4.88 -25.78
N ASP A 463 1.89 5.84 -26.45
CA ASP A 463 1.90 7.24 -26.02
C ASP A 463 2.44 7.50 -24.60
N ASN A 464 3.26 6.63 -24.02
CA ASN A 464 3.90 6.92 -22.74
C ASN A 464 5.12 7.84 -22.92
N ARG A 465 5.54 8.49 -21.83
CA ARG A 465 6.56 9.55 -21.82
C ARG A 465 6.12 10.79 -22.62
N THR A 466 4.94 11.31 -22.33
CA THR A 466 4.42 12.53 -22.99
C THR A 466 5.19 13.79 -22.58
N LEU A 467 5.92 13.79 -21.45
CA LEU A 467 6.59 14.99 -20.93
C LEU A 467 7.69 15.51 -21.88
N SER A 468 7.49 16.68 -22.48
CA SER A 468 8.45 17.29 -23.43
C SER A 468 9.81 17.65 -22.82
N ASP A 469 9.83 18.10 -21.56
CA ASP A 469 11.00 18.77 -20.97
C ASP A 469 12.05 17.82 -20.34
N TYR A 470 11.74 16.53 -20.14
CA TYR A 470 12.62 15.57 -19.46
C TYR A 470 12.75 14.25 -20.25
N GLY A 471 13.67 14.22 -21.21
CA GLY A 471 13.88 13.08 -22.11
C GLY A 471 14.73 11.95 -21.53
N ILE A 472 14.28 11.31 -20.44
CA ILE A 472 15.12 10.35 -19.71
C ILE A 472 14.50 8.97 -19.50
N TYR A 473 13.28 8.75 -20.00
CA TYR A 473 12.49 7.54 -19.74
C TYR A 473 11.80 7.02 -21.02
N GLY A 474 11.27 5.80 -20.95
CA GLY A 474 10.52 5.11 -22.00
C GLY A 474 9.21 4.51 -21.51
N ASP A 475 8.62 3.58 -22.26
CA ASP A 475 7.45 2.84 -21.72
C ASP A 475 7.87 2.01 -20.52
N ILE A 476 8.91 1.19 -20.66
CA ILE A 476 9.47 0.40 -19.56
C ILE A 476 10.88 0.88 -19.26
N VAL A 477 11.14 1.16 -17.99
CA VAL A 477 12.47 1.55 -17.50
C VAL A 477 12.89 0.56 -16.43
N LEU A 478 14.04 -0.10 -16.61
CA LEU A 478 14.62 -1.03 -15.66
C LEU A 478 15.92 -0.44 -15.09
N ASP A 479 15.85 0.07 -13.86
CA ASP A 479 16.98 0.73 -13.19
C ASP A 479 17.57 -0.16 -12.10
N ALA A 480 18.63 -0.91 -12.43
CA ALA A 480 19.26 -1.91 -11.56
C ALA A 480 18.35 -3.09 -11.18
N CYS A 481 17.56 -3.57 -12.14
CA CYS A 481 16.61 -4.67 -12.00
C CYS A 481 17.08 -5.94 -12.74
N TYR A 482 16.68 -7.12 -12.29
CA TYR A 482 17.12 -8.38 -12.88
C TYR A 482 16.02 -9.43 -12.96
N GLN A 483 16.21 -10.45 -13.81
CA GLN A 483 15.24 -11.54 -13.97
C GLN A 483 13.82 -11.08 -14.36
N TYR A 484 13.72 -10.04 -15.19
CA TYR A 484 12.46 -9.69 -15.85
C TYR A 484 12.23 -10.57 -17.06
N THR A 485 11.00 -11.00 -17.28
CA THR A 485 10.52 -11.55 -18.55
C THR A 485 9.54 -10.57 -19.16
N ILE A 486 9.87 -10.01 -20.32
CA ILE A 486 9.04 -9.06 -21.06
C ILE A 486 8.70 -9.71 -22.40
N GLN A 487 7.45 -10.18 -22.55
CA GLN A 487 7.08 -11.01 -23.69
C GLN A 487 5.73 -10.73 -24.32
N ASN A 488 5.61 -10.97 -25.63
CA ASN A 488 4.33 -10.87 -26.35
C ASN A 488 3.64 -9.49 -26.22
N ASN A 489 4.40 -8.42 -25.95
CA ASN A 489 3.84 -7.09 -25.78
C ASN A 489 3.85 -6.31 -27.10
N ASP A 490 2.93 -5.36 -27.23
CA ASP A 490 2.87 -4.41 -28.34
C ASP A 490 3.29 -3.00 -27.89
N PHE A 491 4.40 -2.51 -28.42
CA PHE A 491 4.91 -1.15 -28.22
C PHE A 491 4.57 -0.30 -29.45
N ASN A 492 3.46 0.43 -29.37
CA ASN A 492 2.95 1.24 -30.47
C ASN A 492 3.59 2.63 -30.53
N ALA A 493 3.45 3.26 -31.69
CA ALA A 493 3.99 4.58 -31.99
C ALA A 493 3.47 5.64 -31.02
N PRO A 494 4.28 6.65 -30.65
CA PRO A 494 3.73 7.88 -30.11
C PRO A 494 2.90 8.59 -31.18
N THR A 495 1.73 9.10 -30.80
CA THR A 495 0.83 9.89 -31.65
C THR A 495 1.50 11.18 -32.12
N TYR A 496 2.31 11.79 -31.26
CA TYR A 496 3.09 12.98 -31.59
C TYR A 496 4.58 12.67 -31.51
N PRO A 497 5.26 12.44 -32.66
CA PRO A 497 6.69 12.17 -32.66
C PRO A 497 7.45 13.44 -32.27
N ILE A 498 7.93 13.46 -31.03
CA ILE A 498 8.99 14.35 -30.61
C ILE A 498 10.32 13.70 -31.01
N ARG A 499 11.19 14.41 -31.74
CA ARG A 499 12.59 14.00 -31.97
C ARG A 499 13.34 14.07 -30.63
N ALA A 500 13.02 13.14 -29.74
CA ALA A 500 13.56 13.06 -28.40
C ALA A 500 13.76 11.59 -28.04
N TYR A 501 14.67 11.34 -27.10
CA TYR A 501 14.81 10.03 -26.49
C TYR A 501 13.47 9.56 -25.89
N GLN A 502 12.88 8.53 -26.53
CA GLN A 502 11.63 7.88 -26.14
C GLN A 502 11.72 6.38 -26.45
N PRO A 503 12.54 5.63 -25.70
CA PRO A 503 12.71 4.20 -25.93
C PRO A 503 11.43 3.43 -25.62
N GLY A 504 11.23 2.28 -26.28
CA GLY A 504 10.24 1.30 -25.82
C GLY A 504 10.65 0.70 -24.48
N LEU A 505 11.90 0.24 -24.40
CA LEU A 505 12.51 -0.31 -23.19
C LEU A 505 13.90 0.28 -22.96
N SER A 506 14.15 0.72 -21.74
CA SER A 506 15.42 1.30 -21.31
C SER A 506 15.97 0.53 -20.12
N ILE A 507 17.16 -0.06 -20.25
CA ILE A 507 17.81 -0.88 -19.21
C ILE A 507 19.13 -0.25 -18.82
N PHE A 508 19.25 0.21 -17.57
CA PHE A 508 20.45 0.89 -17.10
C PHE A 508 20.66 0.73 -15.60
N ARG A 509 21.81 1.22 -15.11
CA ARG A 509 22.09 1.36 -13.69
C ARG A 509 22.34 2.82 -13.36
N ASN A 510 21.48 3.40 -12.54
CA ASN A 510 21.65 4.78 -12.09
C ASN A 510 22.57 4.88 -10.86
N ARG A 511 23.20 6.04 -10.68
CA ARG A 511 23.67 6.47 -9.36
C ARG A 511 22.42 6.89 -8.59
N GLY A 512 22.11 6.19 -7.50
CA GLY A 512 20.91 6.44 -6.71
C GLY A 512 20.83 7.88 -6.21
N GLU A 513 19.63 8.28 -5.79
CA GLU A 513 19.29 9.67 -5.40
C GLU A 513 20.19 10.24 -4.30
N ALA A 514 20.80 9.37 -3.47
CA ALA A 514 21.77 9.73 -2.43
C ALA A 514 23.24 9.76 -2.90
N SER A 515 23.50 9.80 -4.21
CA SER A 515 24.84 9.66 -4.81
C SER A 515 25.54 8.32 -4.59
N ASN A 516 24.81 7.31 -4.08
CA ASN A 516 25.30 5.95 -3.90
C ASN A 516 25.16 5.17 -5.21
N ILE A 517 26.18 4.39 -5.55
CA ILE A 517 26.10 3.48 -6.69
C ILE A 517 25.19 2.32 -6.28
N ARG A 518 24.15 2.05 -7.07
CA ARG A 518 23.27 0.89 -6.84
C ARG A 518 24.10 -0.39 -6.97
N GLU A 519 23.98 -1.28 -5.99
CA GLU A 519 24.87 -2.46 -5.88
C GLU A 519 24.68 -3.43 -7.05
N HIS A 520 23.42 -3.62 -7.47
CA HIS A 520 23.08 -4.51 -8.56
C HIS A 520 23.18 -3.83 -9.92
N HIS A 521 23.67 -4.60 -10.89
CA HIS A 521 23.62 -4.24 -12.30
C HIS A 521 22.39 -4.90 -12.93
N PRO A 522 21.72 -4.31 -13.93
CA PRO A 522 20.58 -4.97 -14.54
C PRO A 522 21.02 -6.14 -15.42
N HIS A 523 20.52 -7.34 -15.13
CA HIS A 523 20.99 -8.57 -15.75
C HIS A 523 19.93 -9.68 -15.80
N HIS A 524 20.17 -10.69 -16.65
CA HIS A 524 19.28 -11.83 -16.83
C HIS A 524 17.83 -11.44 -17.18
N ASN A 525 17.63 -10.28 -17.78
CA ASN A 525 16.34 -9.90 -18.32
C ASN A 525 16.15 -10.56 -19.69
N LEU A 526 14.96 -11.12 -19.92
CA LEU A 526 14.56 -11.78 -21.16
C LEU A 526 13.49 -10.93 -21.85
N ILE A 527 13.82 -10.41 -23.03
CA ILE A 527 12.93 -9.60 -23.86
C ILE A 527 12.63 -10.40 -25.12
N ARG A 528 11.41 -10.92 -25.26
CA ARG A 528 11.09 -11.82 -26.38
C ARG A 528 9.71 -11.68 -26.99
N ALA A 529 9.59 -11.99 -28.28
CA ALA A 529 8.30 -12.02 -28.98
C ALA A 529 7.48 -10.73 -28.87
N ASN A 530 8.13 -9.57 -28.63
CA ASN A 530 7.46 -8.28 -28.60
C ASN A 530 7.43 -7.64 -29.99
N ASN A 531 6.46 -6.76 -30.23
CA ASN A 531 6.43 -5.93 -31.42
C ASN A 531 6.71 -4.47 -31.06
N PHE A 532 7.74 -3.88 -31.66
CA PHE A 532 8.05 -2.47 -31.56
C PHE A 532 7.75 -1.78 -32.88
N ARG A 533 6.89 -0.75 -32.87
CA ARG A 533 6.41 -0.08 -34.08
C ARG A 533 6.66 1.42 -34.01
N ASN A 534 7.29 1.98 -35.05
CA ASN A 534 7.55 3.41 -35.21
C ASN A 534 8.19 4.05 -33.98
N ARG A 535 9.23 3.40 -33.44
CA ARG A 535 9.95 3.91 -32.27
C ARG A 535 11.24 4.63 -32.68
N PRO A 536 11.55 5.79 -32.08
CA PRO A 536 12.88 6.40 -32.22
C PRO A 536 13.99 5.45 -31.75
N LEU A 537 13.71 4.72 -30.67
CA LEU A 537 14.58 3.66 -30.17
C LEU A 537 13.69 2.57 -29.58
N ALA A 538 13.81 1.33 -30.03
CA ALA A 538 12.96 0.26 -29.49
C ALA A 538 13.51 -0.27 -28.16
N ILE A 539 14.77 -0.74 -28.14
CA ILE A 539 15.42 -1.24 -26.93
C ILE A 539 16.78 -0.57 -26.73
N ASP A 540 17.02 -0.06 -25.52
CA ASP A 540 18.28 0.54 -25.10
C ASP A 540 18.93 -0.20 -23.92
N LEU A 541 20.18 -0.63 -24.09
CA LEU A 541 21.04 -1.22 -23.06
C LEU A 541 22.28 -0.33 -22.84
N SER A 542 22.05 0.86 -22.31
CA SER A 542 23.07 1.90 -22.17
C SER A 542 23.08 2.57 -20.78
N SER A 543 23.71 3.74 -20.69
CA SER A 543 23.57 4.65 -19.55
C SER A 543 22.15 5.21 -19.48
N ARG A 544 21.77 5.75 -18.32
CA ARG A 544 20.59 6.62 -18.29
C ARG A 544 20.87 7.89 -19.11
N GLN A 545 20.09 8.13 -20.16
CA GLN A 545 20.18 9.34 -20.98
C GLN A 545 19.52 10.51 -20.23
N ALA A 546 20.28 11.35 -19.50
CA ALA A 546 19.73 12.48 -18.75
C ALA A 546 20.43 13.82 -19.00
N HIS A 547 19.63 14.88 -19.19
CA HIS A 547 20.08 16.23 -19.51
C HIS A 547 20.80 16.97 -18.35
N TYR A 548 20.69 16.48 -17.11
CA TYR A 548 21.27 17.11 -15.90
C TYR A 548 21.96 16.08 -14.99
N SER A 549 23.16 15.66 -15.39
CA SER A 549 23.89 14.51 -14.85
C SER A 549 24.63 14.77 -13.51
N GLY A 550 24.08 15.55 -12.58
CA GLY A 550 24.73 15.74 -11.25
C GLY A 550 24.63 14.50 -10.36
N ASN A 551 23.40 13.97 -10.26
CA ASN A 551 23.01 12.95 -9.29
C ASN A 551 22.98 11.53 -9.88
N ASP A 552 22.95 11.40 -11.21
CA ASP A 552 22.68 10.14 -11.90
C ASP A 552 23.94 9.43 -12.47
N LYS A 553 25.13 9.98 -12.16
CA LYS A 553 26.41 9.46 -12.67
C LYS A 553 27.01 8.41 -11.74
N THR A 554 27.15 7.15 -12.14
CA THR A 554 28.04 6.27 -11.35
C THR A 554 29.49 6.75 -11.43
N LYS A 555 29.84 7.51 -12.49
CA LYS A 555 31.19 8.00 -12.83
C LYS A 555 32.22 6.88 -12.99
N GLU A 556 31.75 5.64 -13.16
CA GLU A 556 32.63 4.47 -13.23
C GLU A 556 33.23 4.26 -14.62
N GLY A 557 32.83 5.05 -15.62
CA GLY A 557 33.32 4.92 -16.99
C GLY A 557 32.94 3.59 -17.64
N ARG A 558 31.77 3.03 -17.29
CA ARG A 558 31.21 1.77 -17.81
C ARG A 558 29.68 1.77 -17.76
N CYS A 559 29.07 0.99 -18.65
CA CYS A 559 27.65 0.62 -18.60
C CYS A 559 27.48 -0.81 -18.09
N TYR A 560 26.41 -1.02 -17.32
CA TYR A 560 26.24 -2.23 -16.51
C TYR A 560 25.01 -3.07 -16.91
N ALA A 561 24.40 -2.85 -18.08
CA ALA A 561 23.28 -3.66 -18.55
C ALA A 561 23.72 -4.97 -19.22
N THR A 562 24.34 -5.87 -18.46
CA THR A 562 24.99 -7.10 -18.96
C THR A 562 24.12 -8.34 -18.81
N PHE A 563 24.39 -9.39 -19.60
CA PHE A 563 23.70 -10.69 -19.52
C PHE A 563 22.20 -10.65 -19.78
N ASN A 564 21.73 -9.68 -20.55
CA ASN A 564 20.34 -9.62 -21.00
C ASN A 564 20.18 -10.36 -22.34
N THR A 565 19.01 -10.95 -22.56
CA THR A 565 18.67 -11.69 -23.78
C THR A 565 17.53 -11.00 -24.52
N ILE A 566 17.75 -10.72 -25.80
CA ILE A 566 16.79 -10.09 -26.70
C ILE A 566 16.56 -11.04 -27.87
N GLU A 567 15.41 -11.70 -27.91
CA GLU A 567 15.16 -12.73 -28.92
C GLU A 567 13.75 -12.76 -29.48
N ASP A 568 13.60 -13.15 -30.74
CA ASP A 568 12.29 -13.34 -31.38
C ASP A 568 11.39 -12.09 -31.43
N ASN A 569 11.94 -10.87 -31.28
CA ASN A 569 11.16 -9.63 -31.36
C ASN A 569 11.02 -9.13 -32.80
N ASN A 570 9.98 -8.34 -33.07
CA ASN A 570 9.75 -7.67 -34.35
C ASN A 570 9.93 -6.16 -34.20
N PHE A 571 10.83 -5.58 -35.00
CA PHE A 571 11.12 -4.15 -35.03
C PHE A 571 10.66 -3.57 -36.37
N ILE A 572 9.61 -2.74 -36.35
CA ILE A 572 8.92 -2.26 -37.54
C ILE A 572 8.99 -0.74 -37.58
N ASP A 573 9.55 -0.19 -38.67
CA ASP A 573 9.66 1.26 -38.93
C ASP A 573 10.35 2.03 -37.78
N CYS A 574 11.30 1.40 -37.07
CA CYS A 574 12.05 2.03 -35.99
C CYS A 574 13.25 2.82 -36.51
N ASP A 575 13.62 3.93 -35.88
CA ASP A 575 14.88 4.59 -36.22
C ASP A 575 16.06 3.72 -35.76
N ILE A 576 16.04 3.27 -34.50
CA ILE A 576 16.98 2.28 -33.97
C ILE A 576 16.20 1.09 -33.37
N GLY A 577 16.49 -0.13 -33.83
CA GLY A 577 15.92 -1.36 -33.27
C GLY A 577 16.53 -1.69 -31.91
N ILE A 578 17.79 -2.12 -31.88
CA ILE A 578 18.49 -2.49 -30.65
C ILE A 578 19.76 -1.66 -30.50
N HIS A 579 19.87 -0.89 -29.41
CA HIS A 579 21.09 -0.17 -29.03
C HIS A 579 21.78 -0.87 -27.85
N VAL A 580 23.06 -1.20 -28.00
CA VAL A 580 23.85 -1.87 -26.97
C VAL A 580 25.12 -1.08 -26.70
N ALA A 581 25.24 -0.53 -25.50
CA ALA A 581 26.46 0.11 -25.01
C ALA A 581 27.12 -0.64 -23.86
N SER A 582 26.68 -1.88 -23.60
CA SER A 582 27.13 -2.74 -22.51
C SER A 582 27.50 -4.14 -22.98
N SER A 583 28.49 -4.73 -22.31
CA SER A 583 29.09 -6.02 -22.67
C SER A 583 28.18 -7.21 -22.33
N HIS A 584 28.51 -8.39 -22.87
CA HIS A 584 27.91 -9.68 -22.50
C HIS A 584 26.39 -9.82 -22.69
N ASN A 585 25.80 -9.14 -23.67
CA ASN A 585 24.38 -9.31 -24.01
C ASN A 585 24.19 -10.36 -25.13
N LYS A 586 22.98 -10.92 -25.22
CA LYS A 586 22.62 -11.89 -26.27
C LYS A 586 21.51 -11.31 -27.14
N ILE A 587 21.75 -11.27 -28.46
CA ILE A 587 20.76 -10.93 -29.49
C ILE A 587 20.57 -12.15 -30.38
N ASN A 588 19.32 -12.59 -30.56
CA ASN A 588 19.03 -13.83 -31.27
C ASN A 588 17.70 -13.80 -32.03
N ASN A 589 17.72 -14.09 -33.35
CA ASN A 589 16.50 -14.34 -34.14
C ASN A 589 15.44 -13.22 -34.07
N ASN A 590 15.85 -11.95 -34.09
CA ASN A 590 14.90 -10.83 -34.14
C ASN A 590 14.69 -10.39 -35.58
N SER A 591 13.50 -9.89 -35.93
CA SER A 591 13.20 -9.40 -37.27
C SER A 591 13.20 -7.86 -37.33
N PHE A 592 13.74 -7.31 -38.41
CA PHE A 592 13.74 -5.88 -38.68
C PHE A 592 13.04 -5.58 -40.01
N THR A 593 12.00 -4.76 -39.97
CA THR A 593 11.27 -4.29 -41.16
C THR A 593 11.37 -2.78 -41.21
N ASN A 594 12.07 -2.24 -42.20
CA ASN A 594 12.31 -0.79 -42.37
C ASN A 594 12.96 -0.09 -41.16
N ALA A 595 13.70 -0.82 -40.32
CA ALA A 595 14.48 -0.16 -39.29
C ALA A 595 15.64 0.62 -39.92
N GLN A 596 15.87 1.88 -39.55
CA GLN A 596 16.98 2.66 -40.13
C GLN A 596 18.35 2.15 -39.64
N ARG A 597 18.40 1.72 -38.38
CA ARG A 597 19.53 1.03 -37.75
C ARG A 597 19.00 -0.18 -36.99
N GLU A 598 19.28 -1.37 -37.50
CA GLU A 598 18.72 -2.61 -36.97
C GLU A 598 19.34 -2.94 -35.60
N ILE A 599 20.66 -3.16 -35.58
CA ILE A 599 21.43 -3.36 -34.34
C ILE A 599 22.57 -2.33 -34.30
N VAL A 600 22.75 -1.67 -33.16
CA VAL A 600 23.84 -0.72 -32.92
C VAL A 600 24.68 -1.22 -31.75
N LEU A 601 26.00 -1.32 -31.99
CA LEU A 601 27.00 -1.56 -30.95
C LEU A 601 27.74 -0.25 -30.70
N HIS A 602 27.52 0.33 -29.52
CA HIS A 602 28.06 1.62 -29.15
C HIS A 602 29.15 1.46 -28.09
N CYS A 603 30.41 1.46 -28.52
CA CYS A 603 31.56 1.42 -27.64
C CYS A 603 31.85 2.81 -27.09
N MET A 604 31.12 3.23 -26.05
CA MET A 604 31.32 4.55 -25.45
C MET A 604 32.68 4.71 -24.76
N TYR A 605 33.13 3.66 -24.10
CA TYR A 605 34.39 3.60 -23.37
C TYR A 605 35.44 2.80 -24.15
N TYR A 606 36.38 2.17 -23.46
CA TYR A 606 37.48 1.42 -24.08
C TYR A 606 37.06 0.08 -24.70
N GLU A 607 36.01 -0.57 -24.18
CA GLU A 607 35.64 -1.91 -24.66
C GLU A 607 34.14 -2.22 -24.59
N LEU A 608 33.66 -2.96 -25.60
CA LEU A 608 32.37 -3.63 -25.64
C LEU A 608 32.59 -5.07 -26.12
N VAL A 609 32.54 -6.02 -25.18
CA VAL A 609 33.01 -7.40 -25.41
C VAL A 609 31.99 -8.45 -25.02
N GLY A 610 32.09 -9.62 -25.66
CA GLY A 610 31.35 -10.81 -25.25
C GLY A 610 29.85 -10.76 -25.58
N THR A 611 29.39 -9.73 -26.29
CA THR A 611 28.04 -9.70 -26.86
C THR A 611 27.94 -10.78 -27.93
N THR A 612 26.89 -11.59 -27.88
CA THR A 612 26.61 -12.65 -28.83
C THR A 612 25.48 -12.25 -29.76
N ILE A 613 25.69 -12.35 -31.07
CA ILE A 613 24.67 -12.05 -32.09
C ILE A 613 24.54 -13.26 -33.02
N ASN A 614 23.43 -14.00 -32.90
CA ASN A 614 23.18 -15.21 -33.68
C ASN A 614 21.85 -15.12 -34.41
N ASN A 615 21.74 -15.86 -35.52
CA ASN A 615 20.51 -16.00 -36.29
C ASN A 615 19.96 -14.66 -36.83
N GLN A 616 20.85 -13.71 -37.12
CA GLN A 616 20.58 -12.39 -37.69
C GLN A 616 21.15 -12.30 -39.12
N SER A 617 20.87 -13.30 -39.95
CA SER A 617 21.52 -13.45 -41.26
C SER A 617 21.07 -12.35 -42.23
N GLY A 618 21.99 -11.47 -42.61
CA GLY A 618 21.73 -10.36 -43.53
C GLY A 618 21.35 -9.05 -42.84
N ASP A 619 21.01 -9.11 -41.55
CA ASP A 619 20.76 -7.93 -40.74
C ASP A 619 22.06 -7.14 -40.52
N LYS A 620 21.95 -5.83 -40.41
CA LYS A 620 23.06 -4.88 -40.26
C LYS A 620 23.35 -4.58 -38.80
N VAL A 621 24.61 -4.73 -38.44
CA VAL A 621 25.16 -4.29 -37.15
C VAL A 621 26.02 -3.05 -37.38
N TYR A 622 25.57 -1.92 -36.88
CA TYR A 622 26.26 -0.63 -36.98
C TYR A 622 27.19 -0.45 -35.78
N ILE A 623 28.42 0.00 -36.06
CA ILE A 623 29.45 0.21 -35.04
C ILE A 623 29.60 1.69 -34.76
N TRP A 624 29.34 2.10 -33.52
CA TRP A 624 29.59 3.47 -33.05
C TRP A 624 30.73 3.48 -32.04
N CYS A 625 31.80 4.19 -32.40
CA CYS A 625 32.98 4.35 -31.54
C CYS A 625 33.25 5.81 -31.22
N VAL A 626 32.92 6.75 -32.10
CA VAL A 626 33.15 8.18 -31.85
C VAL A 626 31.91 8.98 -32.22
N GLU A 627 31.80 10.19 -31.68
CA GLU A 627 30.65 11.07 -31.86
C GLU A 627 30.18 11.19 -33.33
N SER A 628 31.12 11.35 -34.26
CA SER A 628 30.80 11.54 -35.68
C SER A 628 30.05 10.35 -36.31
N ASP A 629 30.02 9.19 -35.65
CA ASP A 629 29.33 7.99 -36.12
C ASP A 629 27.79 8.10 -36.01
N TYR A 630 27.30 9.00 -35.14
CA TYR A 630 25.87 9.06 -34.83
C TYR A 630 25.33 10.47 -34.58
N VAL A 631 26.16 11.46 -34.24
CA VAL A 631 25.69 12.78 -33.77
C VAL A 631 24.74 13.48 -34.75
N ASN A 632 24.97 13.33 -36.06
CA ASN A 632 24.17 14.01 -37.09
C ASN A 632 22.73 13.51 -37.17
N ASP A 633 22.51 12.22 -36.87
CA ASP A 633 21.22 11.57 -37.03
C ASP A 633 20.54 11.28 -35.67
N TYR A 634 21.34 11.02 -34.63
CA TYR A 634 20.89 10.44 -33.36
C TYR A 634 21.46 11.12 -32.10
N GLY A 635 22.19 12.23 -32.23
CA GLY A 635 22.78 12.94 -31.09
C GLY A 635 21.76 13.34 -30.02
N ASP A 636 20.55 13.72 -30.43
CA ASP A 636 19.44 14.10 -29.55
C ASP A 636 18.86 12.90 -28.76
N TYR A 637 19.11 11.67 -29.19
CA TYR A 637 18.64 10.47 -28.49
C TYR A 637 19.62 10.06 -27.40
N LEU A 638 20.92 10.20 -27.67
CA LEU A 638 22.01 9.66 -26.86
C LEU A 638 22.90 10.78 -26.32
N PHE A 639 22.27 11.83 -25.81
CA PHE A 639 22.95 13.05 -25.38
C PHE A 639 24.02 12.78 -24.32
N TYR A 640 23.77 11.85 -23.38
CA TYR A 640 24.76 11.55 -22.33
C TYR A 640 25.94 10.75 -22.88
N ASP A 641 25.65 9.75 -23.70
CA ASP A 641 26.66 8.91 -24.32
C ASP A 641 27.60 9.76 -25.19
N TYR A 642 27.05 10.77 -25.86
CA TYR A 642 27.77 11.84 -26.54
C TYR A 642 28.80 12.56 -25.65
N GLU A 643 28.41 13.08 -24.49
CA GLU A 643 29.34 13.80 -23.62
C GLU A 643 30.51 12.95 -23.12
N MET A 644 30.29 11.65 -22.91
CA MET A 644 31.28 10.75 -22.31
C MET A 644 32.23 10.14 -23.34
N ALA A 645 31.76 9.87 -24.55
CA ALA A 645 32.55 9.22 -25.59
C ALA A 645 33.55 10.15 -26.30
N GLN A 646 33.34 11.48 -26.24
CA GLN A 646 34.09 12.47 -27.04
C GLN A 646 35.60 12.55 -26.75
N PHE A 647 36.08 11.98 -25.65
CA PHE A 647 37.49 12.07 -25.22
C PHE A 647 38.32 10.80 -25.46
N ILE A 648 37.74 9.77 -26.08
CA ILE A 648 38.41 8.49 -26.35
C ILE A 648 38.45 8.29 -27.86
N GLU A 649 39.64 8.17 -28.42
CA GLU A 649 39.84 8.04 -29.87
C GLU A 649 39.37 6.65 -30.37
N ARG A 650 39.03 6.53 -31.66
CA ARG A 650 38.49 5.28 -32.22
C ARG A 650 39.46 4.11 -32.05
N ASP A 651 40.75 4.34 -32.22
CA ASP A 651 41.80 3.33 -32.16
C ASP A 651 42.12 2.86 -30.73
N GLU A 652 41.60 3.56 -29.71
CA GLU A 652 41.65 3.13 -28.31
C GLU A 652 40.50 2.19 -27.92
N LYS A 653 39.58 1.90 -28.85
CA LYS A 653 38.33 1.17 -28.59
C LYS A 653 38.34 -0.24 -29.17
N LEU A 654 37.87 -1.20 -28.37
CA LEU A 654 37.74 -2.60 -28.74
C LEU A 654 36.28 -3.04 -28.76
N ILE A 655 35.83 -3.57 -29.89
CA ILE A 655 34.55 -4.29 -29.99
C ILE A 655 34.82 -5.76 -30.29
N HIS A 656 34.32 -6.65 -29.44
CA HIS A 656 34.41 -8.10 -29.62
C HIS A 656 33.01 -8.73 -29.57
N VAL A 657 32.60 -9.28 -30.71
CA VAL A 657 31.28 -9.91 -30.90
C VAL A 657 31.46 -11.39 -31.25
N ILE A 658 30.62 -12.24 -30.65
CA ILE A 658 30.58 -13.67 -30.92
C ILE A 658 29.38 -13.95 -31.82
N SER A 659 29.60 -14.53 -32.99
CA SER A 659 28.54 -14.99 -33.89
C SER A 659 28.91 -16.37 -34.42
N THR A 660 28.10 -17.37 -34.07
CA THR A 660 28.35 -18.78 -34.38
C THR A 660 27.39 -19.33 -35.44
N THR A 661 26.21 -18.73 -35.58
CA THR A 661 25.18 -19.12 -36.56
C THR A 661 24.48 -17.88 -37.10
N GLY A 662 24.09 -17.89 -38.38
CA GLY A 662 23.33 -16.79 -39.01
C GLY A 662 23.98 -15.42 -38.83
N THR A 663 25.20 -15.25 -39.34
CA THR A 663 26.05 -14.08 -39.07
C THR A 663 25.49 -12.79 -39.70
N PRO A 664 25.45 -11.68 -38.93
CA PRO A 664 25.02 -10.39 -39.45
C PRO A 664 26.09 -9.72 -40.34
N ILE A 665 25.71 -8.63 -40.99
CA ILE A 665 26.59 -7.76 -41.78
C ILE A 665 27.06 -6.62 -40.88
N PHE A 666 28.35 -6.57 -40.55
CA PHE A 666 28.92 -5.45 -39.81
C PHE A 666 29.16 -4.26 -40.73
N VAL A 667 28.58 -3.13 -40.38
CA VAL A 667 28.71 -1.85 -41.08
C VAL A 667 29.61 -0.97 -40.23
N SER A 668 30.84 -0.79 -40.71
CA SER A 668 31.71 0.29 -40.22
C SER A 668 31.09 1.63 -40.63
N PRO A 669 31.19 2.66 -39.79
CA PRO A 669 30.80 4.02 -40.16
C PRO A 669 31.55 4.52 -41.41
#